data_AF-A0ABD2T0K0-F1
#
_entry.id   AF-A0ABD2T0K0-F1
#
_cell.length_a   1.000
_cell.length_b   1.000
_cell.length_c   1.000
_cell.angle_alpha   90.00
_cell.angle_beta   90.00
_cell.angle_gamma   90.00
#
_symmetry.space_group_name_H-M   'P 1'
#
loop_
_entity.id
_entity.type
_entity.pdbx_description
1 polymer ?
#
loop_
_entity_poly.entity_id
_entity_poly.type
_entity_poly.pdbx_seq_one_letter_code
_entity_poly.pdbx_strand_id
1 'polypeptide(L)'
;MGKQHLYNVEITVNVKGYGESDTWSHHFGFRKIESHIDSATGGRIFKVNDQPIFIRGGNWILSDGLLRLSKERYKTDIRFHADMNFNMMRCWGGGLAERPEFYHYCDLYGLLVWQEFWITGDCDGRGDPVSNPDGPLDHDLFLLCARDTIKLLRNHPSLALWVGGNEQVPPPDINAALKNDLQLHPYYMNSNSSGTSTITPVIKDPSQYLDGTRVYVQGSMWDGFADGKGDFSDGPYEIQNPEDFFKHDYYQYGFNPEVGNVGMPVAATIRATMPPEGWQIPLFKKLSNGYIEEVPNPIWTYHKYIPYSKPEKVHDQILLYGKPKDLDDFCLKAQLVNYVQYRALLEGYTSQMWSKYTGVLIWKTQNPWTGLRGQFYDHLLDQTAGFYGCRSAAEPIHVQLNLATYSVEVVNTTSEELSNVAIEASVWDLEGECPYYKTSEKLTVPPKKTISTLEMKYPKSKNPKPVYFLLLKLYDVSDSRIYSRNFYWLHLTGGDYKLLESFRERRPPLKITSLTFIKGLSYEMRMHIQNTSKKPDSNAPLYRNNFIRRNGSCDELDSAESFDLLDGEKHEISLYEKIRRNFSREHNKAKVSEVNGTGKGVAFFLHFSVHASKEENKKGEDTRILPVHYSDNYFSLVPGEVMTVTISFEVPPGVTPRVTLHGWNHHDVHTVL
;
A
#
# COMPACT_ATOMS: atom_id res chain seq x y z
N MET A 1 15.19 6.89 -0.73
CA MET A 1 15.85 8.19 -0.46
C MET A 1 16.96 8.09 0.58
N GLY A 2 17.17 6.94 1.23
CA GLY A 2 18.28 6.73 2.17
C GLY A 2 17.85 5.81 3.32
N LYS A 3 18.77 5.58 4.25
CA LYS A 3 18.53 4.84 5.49
C LYS A 3 17.88 5.74 6.56
N GLN A 4 17.11 5.13 7.47
CA GLN A 4 16.39 5.78 8.56
C GLN A 4 17.25 5.84 9.84
N HIS A 5 18.37 6.57 9.80
CA HIS A 5 19.27 6.66 10.95
C HIS A 5 18.63 7.42 12.13
N LEU A 6 18.54 6.77 13.29
CA LEU A 6 18.12 7.34 14.55
C LEU A 6 19.31 7.42 15.52
N TYR A 7 19.44 8.56 16.17
CA TYR A 7 20.40 8.84 17.23
C TYR A 7 19.68 8.76 18.58
N ASN A 8 20.40 8.44 19.64
CA ASN A 8 19.86 8.49 21.00
C ASN A 8 20.47 9.68 21.73
N VAL A 9 19.62 10.49 22.37
CA VAL A 9 20.04 11.47 23.37
C VAL A 9 19.74 10.92 24.75
N GLU A 10 20.65 11.14 25.69
CA GLU A 10 20.49 10.81 27.11
C GLU A 10 20.93 12.02 27.93
N ILE A 11 20.05 12.47 28.82
CA ILE A 11 20.26 13.64 29.68
C ILE A 11 20.05 13.20 31.12
N THR A 12 21.10 13.32 31.94
CA THR A 12 21.05 13.02 33.37
C THR A 12 21.22 14.28 34.20
N VAL A 13 20.38 14.47 35.21
CA VAL A 13 20.50 15.59 36.17
C VAL A 13 21.06 15.06 37.49
N ASN A 14 22.27 15.48 37.83
CA ASN A 14 22.93 15.09 39.07
C ASN A 14 22.82 16.19 40.12
N VAL A 15 22.40 15.83 41.34
CA VAL A 15 22.39 16.73 42.49
C VAL A 15 23.63 16.45 43.33
N LYS A 16 24.44 17.50 43.52
CA LYS A 16 25.71 17.41 44.26
C LYS A 16 25.50 16.81 45.65
N GLY A 17 26.20 15.72 45.93
CA GLY A 17 26.11 15.01 47.21
C GLY A 17 25.00 13.95 47.31
N TYR A 18 24.13 13.86 46.31
CA TYR A 18 23.00 12.92 46.29
C TYR A 18 23.01 11.97 45.08
N GLY A 19 23.78 12.28 44.02
CA GLY A 19 23.88 11.46 42.82
C GLY A 19 22.86 11.85 41.75
N GLU A 20 22.45 10.88 40.93
CA GLU A 20 21.44 11.09 39.88
C GLU A 20 20.07 11.37 40.51
N SER A 21 19.46 12.47 40.10
CA SER A 21 18.11 12.86 40.50
C SER A 21 17.07 12.51 39.44
N ASP A 22 17.43 12.62 38.16
CA ASP A 22 16.54 12.34 37.04
C ASP A 22 17.32 11.96 35.79
N THR A 23 16.71 11.18 34.91
CA THR A 23 17.26 10.77 33.62
C THR A 23 16.18 10.75 32.55
N TRP A 24 16.51 11.24 31.37
CA TRP A 24 15.62 11.24 30.22
C TRP A 24 16.38 10.86 28.95
N SER A 25 15.79 9.97 28.14
CA SER A 25 16.37 9.54 26.87
C SER A 25 15.33 9.52 25.75
N HIS A 26 15.76 9.80 24.52
CA HIS A 26 14.87 9.76 23.36
C HIS A 26 15.63 9.49 22.06
N HIS A 27 14.98 8.78 21.14
CA HIS A 27 15.50 8.58 19.79
C HIS A 27 15.08 9.73 18.88
N PHE A 28 16.00 10.29 18.10
CA PHE A 28 15.70 11.39 17.18
C PHE A 28 16.49 11.24 15.87
N GLY A 29 16.06 11.93 14.81
CA GLY A 29 16.71 11.88 13.50
C GLY A 29 17.06 13.28 12.98
N PHE A 30 18.23 13.41 12.34
CA PHE A 30 18.59 14.64 11.64
C PHE A 30 17.99 14.64 10.23
N ARG A 31 17.11 15.60 9.99
CA ARG A 31 16.59 15.89 8.66
C ARG A 31 16.14 17.33 8.56
N LYS A 32 16.05 17.82 7.33
CA LYS A 32 15.35 19.04 6.95
C LYS A 32 14.04 18.63 6.27
N ILE A 33 12.91 19.17 6.70
CA ILE A 33 11.65 19.07 5.97
C ILE A 33 11.18 20.45 5.56
N GLU A 34 10.77 20.58 4.31
CA GLU A 34 10.25 21.82 3.76
C GLU A 34 8.97 21.54 2.97
N SER A 35 8.13 22.56 2.86
CA SER A 35 6.94 22.49 2.04
C SER A 35 6.59 23.85 1.44
N HIS A 36 6.04 23.84 0.23
CA HIS A 36 5.52 25.02 -0.46
C HIS A 36 4.39 24.62 -1.40
N ILE A 37 3.57 25.60 -1.78
CA ILE A 37 2.54 25.42 -2.82
C ILE A 37 3.21 25.67 -4.16
N ASP A 38 3.11 24.69 -5.04
CA ASP A 38 3.66 24.78 -6.39
C ASP A 38 2.72 25.59 -7.29
N SER A 39 3.27 26.57 -8.01
CA SER A 39 2.48 27.46 -8.86
C SER A 39 1.96 26.78 -10.14
N ALA A 40 2.60 25.69 -10.59
CA ALA A 40 2.21 24.99 -11.81
C ALA A 40 1.01 24.07 -11.55
N THR A 41 1.04 23.31 -10.46
CA THR A 41 0.00 22.35 -10.10
C THR A 41 -1.06 22.90 -9.14
N GLY A 42 -0.74 23.97 -8.40
CA GLY A 42 -1.53 24.46 -7.26
C GLY A 42 -1.46 23.54 -6.03
N GLY A 43 -0.76 22.40 -6.14
CA GLY A 43 -0.63 21.41 -5.08
C GLY A 43 0.54 21.70 -4.15
N ARG A 44 0.45 21.24 -2.91
CA ARG A 44 1.55 21.33 -1.95
C ARG A 44 2.62 20.28 -2.23
N ILE A 45 3.85 20.73 -2.38
CA ILE A 45 5.05 19.88 -2.49
C ILE A 45 5.73 19.76 -1.13
N PHE A 46 6.20 18.55 -0.82
CA PHE A 46 7.11 18.28 0.30
C PHE A 46 8.52 17.98 -0.19
N LYS A 47 9.51 18.48 0.54
CA LYS A 47 10.93 18.13 0.35
C LYS A 47 11.50 17.61 1.65
N VAL A 48 12.28 16.54 1.56
CA VAL A 48 13.09 16.04 2.68
C VAL A 48 14.54 16.08 2.25
N ASN A 49 15.38 16.80 3.00
CA ASN A 49 16.79 17.04 2.65
C ASN A 49 16.93 17.53 1.21
N ASP A 50 16.17 18.58 0.88
CA ASP A 50 16.11 19.26 -0.43
C ASP A 50 15.58 18.40 -1.61
N GLN A 51 15.20 17.14 -1.37
CA GLN A 51 14.65 16.24 -2.38
C GLN A 51 13.12 16.27 -2.39
N PRO A 52 12.46 16.61 -3.51
CA PRO A 52 11.01 16.56 -3.60
C PRO A 52 10.49 15.12 -3.53
N ILE A 53 9.38 14.94 -2.82
CA ILE A 53 8.73 13.64 -2.62
C ILE A 53 7.31 13.71 -3.16
N PHE A 54 7.02 12.87 -4.15
CA PHE A 54 5.66 12.67 -4.61
C PHE A 54 4.93 11.82 -3.56
N ILE A 55 3.90 12.38 -2.94
CA ILE A 55 3.24 11.71 -1.82
C ILE A 55 2.32 10.60 -2.34
N ARG A 56 2.52 9.39 -1.84
CA ARG A 56 1.65 8.24 -2.02
C ARG A 56 1.46 7.63 -0.65
N GLY A 57 0.26 7.75 -0.13
CA GLY A 57 0.01 7.40 1.26
C GLY A 57 -1.44 7.12 1.53
N GLY A 58 -1.78 7.16 2.80
CA GLY A 58 -3.16 6.98 3.18
C GLY A 58 -3.53 7.57 4.51
N ASN A 59 -4.83 7.66 4.69
CA ASN A 59 -5.47 8.18 5.88
C ASN A 59 -5.55 7.07 6.93
N TRP A 60 -5.04 7.40 8.11
CA TRP A 60 -5.02 6.60 9.30
C TRP A 60 -6.10 7.12 10.26
N ILE A 61 -6.96 6.23 10.73
CA ILE A 61 -7.94 6.56 11.76
C ILE A 61 -7.44 6.10 13.13
N LEU A 62 -7.66 4.83 13.45
CA LEU A 62 -7.34 4.19 14.73
C LEU A 62 -7.09 2.71 14.42
N SER A 63 -6.17 2.07 15.13
CA SER A 63 -5.99 0.61 15.03
C SER A 63 -7.20 -0.16 15.57
N ASP A 64 -7.86 0.36 16.61
CA ASP A 64 -8.97 -0.30 17.30
C ASP A 64 -9.94 0.72 17.89
N GLY A 65 -11.24 0.56 17.63
CA GLY A 65 -12.29 1.50 18.04
C GLY A 65 -12.58 1.51 19.54
N LEU A 66 -12.09 0.51 20.29
CA LEU A 66 -12.12 0.48 21.75
C LEU A 66 -10.77 0.90 22.36
N LEU A 67 -9.86 1.42 21.55
CA LEU A 67 -8.53 1.88 21.95
C LEU A 67 -7.69 0.78 22.64
N ARG A 68 -7.88 -0.48 22.23
CA ARG A 68 -7.06 -1.63 22.64
C ARG A 68 -5.73 -1.63 21.87
N LEU A 69 -4.87 -0.69 22.25
CA LEU A 69 -3.63 -0.37 21.54
C LEU A 69 -2.45 -1.11 22.16
N SER A 70 -1.59 -1.71 21.33
CA SER A 70 -0.35 -2.35 21.74
C SER A 70 0.80 -2.00 20.82
N LYS A 71 2.03 -2.09 21.33
CA LYS A 71 3.25 -1.86 20.57
C LYS A 71 3.34 -2.83 19.38
N GLU A 72 2.92 -4.07 19.57
CA GLU A 72 2.92 -5.13 18.55
C GLU A 72 1.91 -4.83 17.43
N ARG A 73 0.73 -4.28 17.79
CA ARG A 73 -0.27 -3.85 16.83
C ARG A 73 0.25 -2.71 15.96
N TYR A 74 0.80 -1.65 16.57
CA TYR A 74 1.43 -0.56 15.80
C TYR A 74 2.58 -1.04 14.93
N LYS A 75 3.46 -1.90 15.46
CA LYS A 75 4.56 -2.47 14.67
C LYS A 75 4.05 -3.11 13.39
N THR A 76 2.98 -3.89 13.50
CA THR A 76 2.37 -4.63 12.38
C THR A 76 1.67 -3.70 11.42
N ASP A 77 0.77 -2.86 11.92
CA ASP A 77 -0.01 -1.93 11.11
C ASP A 77 0.91 -0.98 10.33
N ILE A 78 1.93 -0.40 10.97
CA ILE A 78 2.85 0.53 10.30
C ILE A 78 3.78 -0.18 9.31
N ARG A 79 4.21 -1.40 9.63
CA ARG A 79 4.94 -2.23 8.66
C ARG A 79 4.10 -2.51 7.43
N PHE A 80 2.81 -2.81 7.58
CA PHE A 80 1.90 -3.02 6.44
C PHE A 80 1.84 -1.80 5.51
N HIS A 81 1.85 -0.57 6.04
CA HIS A 81 1.90 0.64 5.21
C HIS A 81 3.23 0.79 4.47
N ALA A 82 4.34 0.50 5.14
CA ALA A 82 5.66 0.49 4.51
C ALA A 82 5.77 -0.60 3.42
N ASP A 83 5.21 -1.78 3.68
CA ASP A 83 5.16 -2.90 2.75
C ASP A 83 4.29 -2.59 1.51
N MET A 84 3.31 -1.67 1.62
CA MET A 84 2.58 -1.09 0.48
C MET A 84 3.36 -0.03 -0.29
N ASN A 85 4.62 0.24 0.07
CA ASN A 85 5.46 1.32 -0.48
C ASN A 85 4.88 2.73 -0.27
N PHE A 86 4.02 2.93 0.74
CA PHE A 86 3.59 4.28 1.10
C PHE A 86 4.75 5.08 1.69
N ASN A 87 4.65 6.41 1.60
CA ASN A 87 5.66 7.33 2.11
C ASN A 87 5.08 8.41 3.05
N MET A 88 3.76 8.46 3.21
CA MET A 88 3.10 9.34 4.17
C MET A 88 1.84 8.68 4.76
N MET A 89 1.63 8.91 6.05
CA MET A 89 0.42 8.57 6.78
C MET A 89 -0.21 9.87 7.30
N ARG A 90 -1.52 10.02 7.12
CA ARG A 90 -2.29 11.13 7.70
C ARG A 90 -3.11 10.63 8.88
N CYS A 91 -2.71 11.03 10.08
CA CYS A 91 -3.47 10.80 11.31
C CYS A 91 -4.66 11.77 11.32
N TRP A 92 -5.83 11.25 10.95
CA TRP A 92 -7.06 12.02 10.82
C TRP A 92 -7.57 12.54 12.17
N GLY A 93 -8.08 13.78 12.17
CA GLY A 93 -8.38 14.56 13.36
C GLY A 93 -9.50 14.01 14.24
N GLY A 94 -10.48 13.27 13.72
CA GLY A 94 -11.50 12.65 14.58
C GLY A 94 -11.06 11.36 15.28
N GLY A 95 -9.79 10.96 15.11
CA GLY A 95 -9.13 9.92 15.89
C GLY A 95 -8.46 10.50 17.12
N LEU A 96 -7.28 9.96 17.46
CA LEU A 96 -6.41 10.49 18.49
C LEU A 96 -5.06 10.89 17.89
N ALA A 97 -4.31 11.75 18.58
CA ALA A 97 -2.88 11.87 18.28
C ALA A 97 -2.25 10.58 18.81
N GLU A 98 -1.71 9.76 17.91
CA GLU A 98 -1.34 8.37 18.20
C GLU A 98 -0.34 8.23 19.35
N ARG A 99 -0.21 7.02 19.88
CA ARG A 99 0.78 6.80 20.93
C ARG A 99 2.20 6.94 20.36
N PRO A 100 3.23 7.29 21.16
CA PRO A 100 4.61 7.41 20.68
C PRO A 100 5.13 6.19 19.91
N GLU A 101 4.62 4.99 20.20
CA GLU A 101 4.94 3.77 19.46
C GLU A 101 4.58 3.84 17.97
N PHE A 102 3.47 4.50 17.61
CA PHE A 102 3.09 4.74 16.22
C PHE A 102 4.18 5.51 15.48
N TYR A 103 4.58 6.67 16.02
CA TYR A 103 5.58 7.54 15.40
C TYR A 103 6.96 6.89 15.41
N HIS A 104 7.30 6.15 16.47
CA HIS A 104 8.52 5.37 16.55
C HIS A 104 8.62 4.36 15.39
N TYR A 105 7.55 3.62 15.08
CA TYR A 105 7.58 2.72 13.93
C TYR A 105 7.55 3.47 12.60
N CYS A 106 6.88 4.62 12.51
CA CYS A 106 6.97 5.49 11.33
C CYS A 106 8.41 5.99 11.11
N ASP A 107 9.15 6.32 12.17
CA ASP A 107 10.56 6.69 12.11
C ASP A 107 11.41 5.54 11.56
N LEU A 108 11.22 4.33 12.10
CA LEU A 108 11.97 3.12 11.69
C LEU A 108 11.71 2.73 10.24
N TYR A 109 10.46 2.85 9.78
CA TYR A 109 10.08 2.48 8.41
C TYR A 109 10.16 3.65 7.41
N GLY A 110 10.47 4.86 7.87
CA GLY A 110 10.64 6.03 7.00
C GLY A 110 9.33 6.56 6.40
N LEU A 111 8.24 6.48 7.15
CA LEU A 111 6.92 7.00 6.78
C LEU A 111 6.75 8.42 7.34
N LEU A 112 6.46 9.40 6.48
CA LEU A 112 6.12 10.74 6.95
C LEU A 112 4.77 10.73 7.66
N VAL A 113 4.60 11.54 8.70
CA VAL A 113 3.33 11.67 9.42
C VAL A 113 2.77 13.08 9.29
N TRP A 114 1.58 13.17 8.74
CA TRP A 114 0.70 14.33 8.86
C TRP A 114 -0.12 14.16 10.13
N GLN A 115 0.01 15.09 11.08
CA GLN A 115 -0.75 15.05 12.33
C GLN A 115 -1.81 16.15 12.39
N GLU A 116 -3.07 15.74 12.52
CA GLU A 116 -4.17 16.67 12.79
C GLU A 116 -4.42 16.84 14.29
N PHE A 117 -4.87 18.02 14.71
CA PHE A 117 -5.49 18.18 16.02
C PHE A 117 -6.96 17.74 15.96
N TRP A 118 -7.57 17.56 17.13
CA TRP A 118 -8.86 16.89 17.30
C TRP A 118 -10.07 17.76 16.96
N ILE A 119 -10.04 18.35 15.76
CA ILE A 119 -11.10 19.20 15.19
C ILE A 119 -11.48 18.58 13.86
N THR A 120 -12.78 18.35 13.64
CA THR A 120 -13.27 17.73 12.41
C THR A 120 -14.59 18.34 11.94
N GLY A 121 -14.73 18.54 10.63
CA GLY A 121 -15.97 18.95 9.98
C GLY A 121 -17.17 18.02 10.28
N ASP A 122 -16.90 16.74 10.54
CA ASP A 122 -17.90 15.74 10.92
C ASP A 122 -18.56 15.99 12.28
N CYS A 123 -17.89 16.71 13.19
CA CYS A 123 -18.31 16.86 14.58
C CYS A 123 -18.31 18.31 15.08
N ASP A 124 -17.75 19.30 14.36
CA ASP A 124 -17.56 20.69 14.84
C ASP A 124 -17.91 21.81 13.81
N GLY A 125 -19.01 21.70 13.05
CA GLY A 125 -19.66 22.89 12.47
C GLY A 125 -20.05 22.84 10.99
N ARG A 126 -19.93 21.68 10.32
CA ARG A 126 -20.38 21.52 8.92
C ARG A 126 -21.16 20.22 8.61
N GLY A 127 -21.38 19.35 9.61
CA GLY A 127 -22.23 18.15 9.49
C GLY A 127 -23.75 18.42 9.54
N ASP A 128 -24.57 17.37 9.45
CA ASP A 128 -26.04 17.44 9.65
C ASP A 128 -26.44 16.50 10.82
N PRO A 129 -26.89 17.03 11.98
CA PRO A 129 -27.06 18.46 12.28
C PRO A 129 -25.73 19.19 12.42
N VAL A 130 -25.72 20.47 12.06
CA VAL A 130 -24.55 21.35 12.22
C VAL A 130 -24.22 21.46 13.71
N SER A 131 -23.02 21.05 14.10
CA SER A 131 -22.50 21.14 15.46
C SER A 131 -21.91 22.52 15.77
N ASN A 132 -21.34 22.69 16.96
CA ASN A 132 -20.87 23.99 17.45
C ASN A 132 -19.69 24.51 16.61
N PRO A 133 -19.83 25.62 15.86
CA PRO A 133 -18.72 26.20 15.08
C PRO A 133 -17.61 26.79 15.95
N ASP A 134 -17.91 27.05 17.24
CA ASP A 134 -16.96 27.47 18.26
C ASP A 134 -16.50 26.28 19.13
N GLY A 135 -16.62 25.04 18.63
CA GLY A 135 -16.08 23.86 19.31
C GLY A 135 -14.55 23.81 19.23
N PRO A 136 -13.86 23.19 20.22
CA PRO A 136 -14.38 22.56 21.44
C PRO A 136 -14.86 23.57 22.49
N LEU A 137 -15.62 23.13 23.52
CA LEU A 137 -16.20 24.05 24.53
C LEU A 137 -15.18 24.71 25.48
N ASP A 138 -14.01 24.09 25.66
CA ASP A 138 -12.96 24.57 26.56
C ASP A 138 -11.65 24.75 25.77
N HIS A 139 -11.42 25.98 25.32
CA HIS A 139 -10.28 26.34 24.48
C HIS A 139 -8.95 26.27 25.24
N ASP A 140 -8.96 26.64 26.53
CA ASP A 140 -7.77 26.60 27.37
C ASP A 140 -7.32 25.16 27.62
N LEU A 141 -8.27 24.26 27.92
CA LEU A 141 -8.00 22.83 28.04
C LEU A 141 -7.52 22.24 26.71
N PHE A 142 -8.16 22.59 25.59
CA PHE A 142 -7.69 22.14 24.27
C PHE A 142 -6.25 22.56 24.01
N LEU A 143 -5.91 23.84 24.24
CA LEU A 143 -4.55 24.35 24.03
C LEU A 143 -3.55 23.72 25.00
N LEU A 144 -3.95 23.43 26.24
CA LEU A 144 -3.13 22.67 27.18
C LEU A 144 -2.79 21.28 26.62
N CYS A 145 -3.79 20.54 26.17
CA CYS A 145 -3.62 19.21 25.57
C CYS A 145 -2.81 19.26 24.26
N ALA A 146 -3.07 20.23 23.39
CA ALA A 146 -2.34 20.40 22.14
C ALA A 146 -0.85 20.66 22.40
N ARG A 147 -0.53 21.54 23.35
CA ARG A 147 0.86 21.84 23.72
C ARG A 147 1.58 20.64 24.32
N ASP A 148 0.88 19.82 25.11
CA ASP A 148 1.45 18.59 25.66
C ASP A 148 1.75 17.57 24.55
N THR A 149 0.80 17.35 23.64
CA THR A 149 0.98 16.51 22.44
C THR A 149 2.15 16.97 21.57
N ILE A 150 2.32 18.28 21.35
CA ILE A 150 3.45 18.79 20.57
C ILE A 150 4.77 18.44 21.25
N LYS A 151 4.88 18.61 22.58
CA LYS A 151 6.10 18.24 23.33
C LYS A 151 6.38 16.75 23.26
N LEU A 152 5.34 15.91 23.31
CA LEU A 152 5.43 14.46 23.21
C LEU A 152 5.98 14.03 21.84
N LEU A 153 5.53 14.69 20.76
CA LEU A 153 5.74 14.19 19.40
C LEU A 153 6.84 14.88 18.59
N ARG A 154 7.24 16.11 18.94
CA ARG A 154 8.15 16.96 18.13
C ARG A 154 9.54 16.37 17.85
N ASN A 155 9.96 15.37 18.63
CA ASN A 155 11.26 14.72 18.46
C ASN A 155 11.25 13.63 17.39
N HIS A 156 10.07 13.18 16.92
CA HIS A 156 9.96 12.14 15.90
C HIS A 156 10.29 12.69 14.50
N PRO A 157 11.34 12.18 13.82
CA PRO A 157 11.66 12.60 12.46
C PRO A 157 10.58 12.20 11.44
N SER A 158 9.70 11.24 11.69
CA SER A 158 8.57 10.94 10.79
C SER A 158 7.58 12.09 10.69
N LEU A 159 7.26 12.74 11.81
CA LEU A 159 6.30 13.85 11.86
C LEU A 159 6.70 14.96 10.89
N ALA A 160 5.84 15.29 9.94
CA ALA A 160 6.10 16.14 8.79
C ALA A 160 5.39 17.49 8.86
N LEU A 161 4.16 17.51 9.37
CA LEU A 161 3.37 18.72 9.53
C LEU A 161 2.34 18.55 10.64
N TRP A 162 1.94 19.70 11.17
CA TRP A 162 0.80 19.84 12.06
C TRP A 162 -0.35 20.47 11.29
N VAL A 163 -1.57 19.99 11.51
CA VAL A 163 -2.76 20.49 10.85
C VAL A 163 -3.86 20.77 11.85
N GLY A 164 -4.49 21.95 11.75
CA GLY A 164 -5.48 22.44 12.71
C GLY A 164 -6.71 21.55 12.85
N GLY A 165 -7.25 21.06 11.74
CA GLY A 165 -8.41 20.16 11.74
C GLY A 165 -8.71 19.53 10.37
N ASN A 166 -9.58 18.52 10.38
CA ASN A 166 -10.12 17.88 9.19
C ASN A 166 -11.27 18.69 8.59
N GLU A 167 -11.19 19.05 7.30
CA GLU A 167 -12.24 19.76 6.51
C GLU A 167 -12.76 21.06 7.13
N GLN A 168 -12.11 21.51 8.20
CA GLN A 168 -12.49 22.61 9.06
C GLN A 168 -11.23 23.20 9.69
N VAL A 169 -11.26 24.51 9.96
CA VAL A 169 -10.20 25.19 10.71
C VAL A 169 -10.61 25.35 12.18
N PRO A 170 -9.65 25.40 13.12
CA PRO A 170 -9.97 25.71 14.50
C PRO A 170 -10.61 27.09 14.67
N PRO A 171 -11.35 27.32 15.78
CA PRO A 171 -11.81 28.65 16.17
C PRO A 171 -10.69 29.69 16.14
N PRO A 172 -10.98 30.98 15.86
CA PRO A 172 -9.97 31.99 15.59
C PRO A 172 -8.87 32.12 16.66
N ASP A 173 -9.23 32.01 17.93
CA ASP A 173 -8.31 32.13 19.06
C ASP A 173 -7.43 30.87 19.22
N ILE A 174 -8.00 29.67 19.11
CA ILE A 174 -7.23 28.41 19.08
C ILE A 174 -6.27 28.41 17.89
N ASN A 175 -6.75 28.74 16.69
CA ASN A 175 -5.94 28.76 15.48
C ASN A 175 -4.80 29.78 15.59
N ALA A 176 -5.06 30.96 16.16
CA ALA A 176 -4.03 31.98 16.41
C ALA A 176 -2.98 31.50 17.42
N ALA A 177 -3.39 30.85 18.50
CA ALA A 177 -2.49 30.29 19.50
C ALA A 177 -1.61 29.17 18.90
N LEU A 178 -2.19 28.24 18.13
CA LEU A 178 -1.43 27.20 17.44
C LEU A 178 -0.44 27.77 16.42
N LYS A 179 -0.84 28.78 15.63
CA LYS A 179 0.06 29.49 14.70
C LYS A 179 1.26 30.11 15.40
N ASN A 180 1.07 30.63 16.61
CA ASN A 180 2.15 31.20 17.41
C ASN A 180 3.07 30.11 18.00
N ASP A 181 2.49 29.04 18.54
CA ASP A 181 3.26 27.96 19.20
C ASP A 181 4.05 27.10 18.19
N LEU A 182 3.50 26.92 16.97
CA LEU A 182 4.05 26.13 15.87
C LEU A 182 4.64 26.98 14.74
N GLN A 183 5.01 28.23 15.04
CA GLN A 183 5.60 29.11 14.04
C GLN A 183 6.90 28.50 13.51
N LEU A 184 6.96 28.26 12.19
CA LEU A 184 8.17 27.79 11.53
C LEU A 184 9.31 28.80 11.78
N HIS A 185 10.41 28.32 12.36
CA HIS A 185 11.53 29.17 12.73
C HIS A 185 12.14 29.84 11.49
N PRO A 186 12.60 31.11 11.55
CA PRO A 186 13.11 31.84 10.38
C PRO A 186 14.21 31.12 9.59
N TYR A 187 15.02 30.28 10.25
CA TYR A 187 16.02 29.43 9.59
C TYR A 187 15.42 28.38 8.63
N TYR A 188 14.17 27.97 8.86
CA TYR A 188 13.44 27.03 8.00
C TYR A 188 12.40 27.71 7.10
N MET A 189 12.22 29.02 7.21
CA MET A 189 11.40 29.78 6.25
C MET A 189 12.15 29.92 4.92
N ASN A 190 11.53 29.50 3.82
CA ASN A 190 12.09 29.73 2.48
C ASN A 190 12.01 31.21 2.11
N SER A 191 13.13 31.80 1.66
CA SER A 191 13.27 33.21 1.27
C SER A 191 12.60 33.58 -0.07
N ASN A 192 11.55 32.88 -0.50
CA ASN A 192 10.94 33.02 -1.83
C ASN A 192 9.53 33.64 -1.81
N SER A 193 9.20 34.48 -0.83
CA SER A 193 8.06 35.39 -0.95
C SER A 193 8.48 36.63 -1.75
N SER A 194 8.17 36.62 -3.04
CA SER A 194 8.11 37.82 -3.88
C SER A 194 7.06 38.79 -3.32
N GLY A 195 7.48 39.62 -2.38
CA GLY A 195 6.69 40.67 -1.75
C GLY A 195 7.62 41.50 -0.89
N THR A 196 7.86 42.73 -1.30
CA THR A 196 8.66 43.73 -0.59
C THR A 196 8.15 43.94 0.84
N SER A 197 8.68 43.13 1.76
CA SER A 197 8.76 43.43 3.17
C SER A 197 10.11 42.91 3.62
N THR A 198 11.02 43.83 3.91
CA THR A 198 12.29 43.53 4.59
C THR A 198 11.96 42.98 5.98
N ILE A 199 11.67 41.68 6.06
CA ILE A 199 11.67 40.95 7.32
C ILE A 199 13.15 40.75 7.65
N THR A 200 13.72 41.69 8.40
CA THR A 200 14.97 41.42 9.11
C THR A 200 14.67 40.23 10.03
N PRO A 201 15.26 39.04 9.83
CA PRO A 201 14.96 37.91 10.68
C PRO A 201 15.46 38.27 12.07
N VAL A 202 14.53 38.56 12.99
CA VAL A 202 14.87 38.59 14.41
C VAL A 202 15.19 37.15 14.75
N ILE A 203 16.48 36.82 14.79
CA ILE A 203 16.99 35.49 15.17
C ILE A 203 16.68 35.33 16.65
N LYS A 204 15.44 34.91 16.96
CA LYS A 204 15.07 34.44 18.28
C LYS A 204 15.67 33.05 18.49
N ASP A 205 15.86 32.68 19.73
CA ASP A 205 16.28 31.33 20.09
C ASP A 205 15.23 30.31 19.58
N PRO A 206 15.62 29.31 18.75
CA PRO A 206 14.72 28.25 18.30
C PRO A 206 13.98 27.54 19.43
N SER A 207 14.54 27.49 20.65
CA SER A 207 13.89 26.88 21.81
C SER A 207 12.66 27.62 22.33
N GLN A 208 12.40 28.84 21.84
CA GLN A 208 11.20 29.62 22.20
C GLN A 208 9.95 29.13 21.49
N TYR A 209 10.10 28.38 20.39
CA TYR A 209 9.00 27.75 19.68
C TYR A 209 8.72 26.38 20.25
N LEU A 210 7.45 25.97 20.28
CA LEU A 210 7.10 24.64 20.74
C LEU A 210 7.52 23.58 19.71
N ASP A 211 7.32 23.89 18.43
CA ASP A 211 7.96 23.21 17.31
C ASP A 211 8.18 24.20 16.15
N GLY A 212 9.42 24.67 16.02
CA GLY A 212 9.81 25.58 14.94
C GLY A 212 10.34 24.88 13.68
N THR A 213 10.26 23.55 13.60
CA THR A 213 10.94 22.77 12.54
C THR A 213 9.99 22.24 11.46
N ARG A 214 8.68 22.40 11.64
CA ARG A 214 7.62 21.84 10.79
C ARG A 214 6.59 22.91 10.45
N VAL A 215 5.91 22.73 9.33
CA VAL A 215 4.83 23.65 8.94
C VAL A 215 3.56 23.34 9.72
N TYR A 216 2.84 24.39 10.10
CA TYR A 216 1.45 24.33 10.53
C TYR A 216 0.52 24.73 9.38
N VAL A 217 -0.46 23.90 9.06
CA VAL A 217 -1.52 24.19 8.09
C VAL A 217 -2.85 24.27 8.85
N GLN A 218 -3.68 25.26 8.55
CA GLN A 218 -4.86 25.54 9.38
C GLN A 218 -5.97 24.48 9.26
N GLY A 219 -6.04 23.72 8.17
CA GLY A 219 -6.98 22.61 8.00
C GLY A 219 -6.64 21.75 6.79
N SER A 220 -7.23 20.56 6.69
CA SER A 220 -6.83 19.54 5.71
C SER A 220 -7.10 19.86 4.24
N MET A 221 -7.92 20.88 4.00
CA MET A 221 -8.35 21.36 2.68
C MET A 221 -7.79 22.75 2.33
N TRP A 222 -6.80 23.22 3.10
CA TRP A 222 -6.20 24.54 2.91
C TRP A 222 -4.77 24.46 2.38
N ASP A 223 -4.29 25.60 1.90
CA ASP A 223 -2.88 25.84 1.60
C ASP A 223 -2.25 24.79 0.66
N GLY A 224 -2.87 24.55 -0.48
CA GLY A 224 -2.37 23.63 -1.52
C GLY A 224 -2.81 22.17 -1.36
N PHE A 225 -3.72 21.90 -0.43
CA PHE A 225 -4.50 20.66 -0.37
C PHE A 225 -5.89 20.88 -0.92
N ALA A 226 -6.35 19.98 -1.79
CA ALA A 226 -7.62 20.12 -2.50
C ALA A 226 -7.79 21.52 -3.13
N ASP A 227 -8.94 22.17 -2.95
CA ASP A 227 -9.21 23.52 -3.44
C ASP A 227 -8.36 24.63 -2.80
N GLY A 228 -7.68 24.31 -1.69
CA GLY A 228 -6.86 25.23 -0.90
C GLY A 228 -7.67 26.24 -0.08
N LYS A 229 -8.99 26.09 0.00
CA LYS A 229 -9.91 27.07 0.61
C LYS A 229 -10.95 26.45 1.54
N GLY A 230 -11.07 25.12 1.55
CA GLY A 230 -11.94 24.41 2.47
C GLY A 230 -13.33 24.10 1.96
N ASP A 231 -13.57 24.11 0.64
CA ASP A 231 -14.80 23.54 0.08
C ASP A 231 -14.63 22.01 0.02
N PHE A 232 -15.62 21.23 0.46
CA PHE A 232 -15.66 19.75 0.49
C PHE A 232 -15.40 19.14 -0.90
N SER A 233 -14.14 19.12 -1.27
CA SER A 233 -13.61 18.88 -2.61
C SER A 233 -12.62 17.70 -2.60
N ASP A 234 -12.63 16.96 -1.52
CA ASP A 234 -12.01 15.68 -1.28
C ASP A 234 -12.97 14.55 -1.68
N GLY A 235 -12.40 13.39 -1.98
CA GLY A 235 -13.09 12.30 -2.65
C GLY A 235 -12.74 12.17 -4.14
N PRO A 236 -13.46 11.30 -4.88
CA PRO A 236 -14.64 10.52 -4.47
C PRO A 236 -14.33 9.40 -3.45
N TYR A 237 -15.38 8.77 -2.89
CA TYR A 237 -15.25 7.76 -1.82
C TYR A 237 -15.81 6.37 -2.19
N GLU A 238 -16.41 6.23 -3.35
CA GLU A 238 -16.99 4.98 -3.87
C GLU A 238 -16.27 4.49 -5.12
N ILE A 239 -16.70 3.33 -5.64
CA ILE A 239 -16.16 2.71 -6.85
C ILE A 239 -16.07 3.68 -8.04
N GLN A 240 -14.98 3.62 -8.79
CA GLN A 240 -14.72 4.41 -10.01
C GLN A 240 -14.50 3.48 -11.21
N ASN A 241 -14.59 3.99 -12.45
CA ASN A 241 -14.02 3.26 -13.58
C ASN A 241 -12.49 3.39 -13.52
N PRO A 242 -11.71 2.31 -13.57
CA PRO A 242 -10.24 2.36 -13.43
C PRO A 242 -9.54 3.33 -14.40
N GLU A 243 -10.06 3.49 -15.62
CA GLU A 243 -9.55 4.42 -16.62
C GLU A 243 -9.78 5.89 -16.28
N ASP A 244 -10.76 6.21 -15.43
CA ASP A 244 -11.06 7.58 -15.05
C ASP A 244 -9.91 8.18 -14.25
N PHE A 245 -9.21 7.40 -13.40
CA PHE A 245 -8.06 7.88 -12.62
C PHE A 245 -6.91 8.45 -13.46
N PHE A 246 -6.81 8.08 -14.74
CA PHE A 246 -5.76 8.55 -15.66
C PHE A 246 -6.15 9.83 -16.40
N LYS A 247 -7.41 10.26 -16.33
CA LYS A 247 -7.89 11.45 -17.04
C LYS A 247 -7.46 12.72 -16.31
N HIS A 248 -7.12 13.76 -17.08
CA HIS A 248 -6.65 15.03 -16.53
C HIS A 248 -7.72 15.77 -15.70
N ASP A 249 -9.00 15.53 -16.00
CA ASP A 249 -10.16 16.14 -15.36
C ASP A 249 -10.77 15.28 -14.23
N TYR A 250 -10.14 14.14 -13.88
CA TYR A 250 -10.63 13.28 -12.81
C TYR A 250 -10.64 13.96 -11.45
N TYR A 251 -9.49 14.44 -11.01
CA TYR A 251 -9.34 15.24 -9.80
C TYR A 251 -8.77 16.60 -10.15
N GLN A 252 -9.47 17.66 -9.75
CA GLN A 252 -9.24 19.01 -10.25
C GLN A 252 -7.98 19.65 -9.66
N TYR A 253 -7.55 19.23 -8.46
CA TYR A 253 -6.53 19.91 -7.69
C TYR A 253 -5.19 19.17 -7.64
N GLY A 254 -4.12 19.87 -7.24
CA GLY A 254 -2.76 19.36 -7.32
C GLY A 254 -2.38 18.36 -6.22
N PHE A 255 -3.03 18.36 -5.06
CA PHE A 255 -2.82 17.38 -4.00
C PHE A 255 -4.17 16.90 -3.48
N ASN A 256 -4.41 15.59 -3.48
CA ASN A 256 -5.64 15.03 -2.93
C ASN A 256 -5.41 14.54 -1.48
N PRO A 257 -5.92 15.24 -0.45
CA PRO A 257 -5.73 14.85 0.94
C PRO A 257 -6.55 13.62 1.33
N GLU A 258 -7.63 13.32 0.60
CA GLU A 258 -8.47 12.15 0.84
C GLU A 258 -9.17 11.67 -0.44
N VAL A 259 -8.96 10.40 -0.81
CA VAL A 259 -9.74 9.73 -1.86
C VAL A 259 -10.03 8.31 -1.47
N GLY A 260 -11.30 7.89 -1.50
CA GLY A 260 -11.71 6.57 -1.08
C GLY A 260 -12.21 5.64 -2.17
N ASN A 261 -12.42 4.39 -1.78
CA ASN A 261 -12.93 3.34 -2.65
C ASN A 261 -13.55 2.18 -1.83
N VAL A 262 -14.09 1.19 -2.54
CA VAL A 262 -14.60 -0.08 -2.00
C VAL A 262 -13.53 -0.86 -1.24
N GLY A 263 -13.94 -1.70 -0.28
CA GLY A 263 -12.99 -2.52 0.48
C GLY A 263 -13.67 -3.67 1.20
N MET A 264 -13.48 -4.88 0.69
CA MET A 264 -14.08 -6.11 1.20
C MET A 264 -12.98 -7.04 1.74
N PRO A 265 -13.10 -7.60 2.96
CA PRO A 265 -12.19 -8.62 3.46
C PRO A 265 -12.42 -9.97 2.77
N VAL A 266 -11.58 -10.96 3.08
CA VAL A 266 -11.79 -12.34 2.63
C VAL A 266 -12.99 -12.98 3.35
N ALA A 267 -13.60 -13.98 2.72
CA ALA A 267 -14.78 -14.67 3.27
C ALA A 267 -14.51 -15.29 4.66
N ALA A 268 -13.27 -15.72 4.93
CA ALA A 268 -12.87 -16.24 6.24
C ALA A 268 -13.04 -15.21 7.36
N THR A 269 -12.72 -13.94 7.12
CA THR A 269 -12.92 -12.86 8.10
C THR A 269 -14.39 -12.63 8.36
N ILE A 270 -15.23 -12.58 7.33
CA ILE A 270 -16.68 -12.43 7.51
C ILE A 270 -17.23 -13.57 8.37
N ARG A 271 -16.78 -14.82 8.14
CA ARG A 271 -17.18 -15.96 8.97
C ARG A 271 -16.66 -15.90 10.39
N ALA A 272 -15.45 -15.38 10.60
CA ALA A 272 -14.84 -15.22 11.91
C ALA A 272 -15.49 -14.10 12.74
N THR A 273 -16.03 -13.06 12.09
CA THR A 273 -16.48 -11.84 12.78
C THR A 273 -17.97 -11.55 12.68
N MET A 274 -18.72 -12.30 11.87
CA MET A 274 -20.17 -12.11 11.68
C MET A 274 -20.93 -13.42 11.89
N PRO A 275 -22.16 -13.36 12.44
CA PRO A 275 -22.99 -14.55 12.58
C PRO A 275 -23.44 -15.09 11.20
N PRO A 276 -23.94 -16.34 11.10
CA PRO A 276 -24.28 -16.97 9.83
C PRO A 276 -25.23 -16.17 8.91
N GLU A 277 -26.13 -15.38 9.48
CA GLU A 277 -27.03 -14.48 8.74
C GLU A 277 -26.24 -13.43 7.94
N GLY A 278 -25.08 -13.00 8.47
CA GLY A 278 -24.17 -12.06 7.82
C GLY A 278 -23.36 -12.70 6.69
N TRP A 279 -23.45 -14.02 6.46
CA TRP A 279 -22.72 -14.69 5.38
C TRP A 279 -23.48 -14.61 4.04
N GLN A 280 -24.70 -14.07 4.04
CA GLN A 280 -25.49 -13.87 2.83
C GLN A 280 -24.98 -12.66 2.05
N ILE A 281 -24.55 -12.89 0.81
CA ILE A 281 -24.09 -11.83 -0.09
C ILE A 281 -25.24 -10.89 -0.50
N PRO A 282 -24.95 -9.67 -0.98
CA PRO A 282 -25.97 -8.74 -1.46
C PRO A 282 -26.80 -9.35 -2.59
N LEU A 283 -28.09 -8.99 -2.62
CA LEU A 283 -28.96 -9.32 -3.74
C LEU A 283 -28.69 -8.33 -4.89
N PHE A 284 -28.52 -8.87 -6.10
CA PHE A 284 -28.36 -8.06 -7.31
C PHE A 284 -29.73 -7.86 -7.97
N LYS A 285 -30.36 -6.72 -7.70
CA LYS A 285 -31.71 -6.38 -8.18
C LYS A 285 -31.64 -5.45 -9.38
N LYS A 286 -32.09 -5.92 -10.54
CA LYS A 286 -32.22 -5.07 -11.74
C LYS A 286 -33.43 -4.14 -11.60
N LEU A 287 -33.19 -2.83 -11.62
CA LEU A 287 -34.21 -1.79 -11.60
C LEU A 287 -34.76 -1.52 -13.01
N SER A 288 -35.86 -0.76 -13.10
CA SER A 288 -36.53 -0.43 -14.36
C SER A 288 -35.66 0.36 -15.33
N ASN A 289 -34.72 1.18 -14.82
CA ASN A 289 -33.74 1.92 -15.60
C ASN A 289 -32.54 1.05 -16.06
N GLY A 290 -32.54 -0.25 -15.74
CA GLY A 290 -31.47 -1.19 -16.10
C GLY A 290 -30.31 -1.27 -15.10
N TYR A 291 -30.23 -0.35 -14.12
CA TYR A 291 -29.23 -0.38 -13.05
C TYR A 291 -29.39 -1.64 -12.20
N ILE A 292 -28.28 -2.27 -11.84
CA ILE A 292 -28.27 -3.36 -10.87
C ILE A 292 -27.94 -2.79 -9.50
N GLU A 293 -28.94 -2.76 -8.65
CA GLU A 293 -28.81 -2.39 -7.25
C GLU A 293 -28.30 -3.57 -6.44
N GLU A 294 -27.20 -3.37 -5.73
CA GLU A 294 -26.73 -4.29 -4.71
C GLU A 294 -27.44 -4.01 -3.39
N VAL A 295 -28.30 -4.93 -2.95
CA VAL A 295 -29.07 -4.81 -1.71
C VAL A 295 -28.40 -5.66 -0.63
N PRO A 296 -27.61 -5.06 0.29
CA PRO A 296 -26.97 -5.79 1.37
C PRO A 296 -27.97 -6.28 2.41
N ASN A 297 -27.61 -7.32 3.16
CA ASN A 297 -28.34 -7.71 4.36
C ASN A 297 -28.14 -6.64 5.48
N PRO A 298 -28.99 -6.61 6.53
CA PRO A 298 -28.88 -5.61 7.60
C PRO A 298 -27.54 -5.61 8.35
N ILE A 299 -26.87 -6.76 8.45
CA ILE A 299 -25.54 -6.86 9.10
C ILE A 299 -24.50 -6.15 8.24
N TRP A 300 -24.51 -6.34 6.92
CA TRP A 300 -23.60 -5.64 6.01
C TRP A 300 -23.84 -4.12 6.01
N THR A 301 -25.10 -3.69 6.08
CA THR A 301 -25.46 -2.28 6.28
C THR A 301 -24.90 -1.73 7.59
N TYR A 302 -25.02 -2.47 8.69
CA TYR A 302 -24.43 -2.12 9.98
C TYR A 302 -22.90 -1.97 9.89
N HIS A 303 -22.23 -2.91 9.21
CA HIS A 303 -20.79 -2.87 8.94
C HIS A 303 -20.39 -1.93 7.79
N LYS A 304 -21.28 -1.02 7.36
CA LYS A 304 -21.01 0.07 6.40
C LYS A 304 -20.55 -0.41 5.03
N TYR A 305 -21.16 -1.47 4.51
CA TYR A 305 -20.90 -1.96 3.15
C TYR A 305 -21.03 -0.87 2.08
N ILE A 306 -20.00 -0.75 1.23
CA ILE A 306 -20.05 0.09 0.01
C ILE A 306 -20.22 -0.83 -1.21
N PRO A 307 -21.27 -0.63 -2.03
CA PRO A 307 -21.49 -1.39 -3.26
C PRO A 307 -20.37 -1.25 -4.29
N TYR A 308 -20.20 -2.28 -5.11
CA TYR A 308 -19.31 -2.30 -6.27
C TYR A 308 -20.00 -1.78 -7.54
N SER A 309 -20.98 -0.91 -7.34
CA SER A 309 -21.68 -0.14 -8.37
C SER A 309 -22.06 1.24 -7.81
N LYS A 310 -22.08 2.25 -8.68
CA LYS A 310 -22.49 3.61 -8.38
C LYS A 310 -23.52 4.07 -9.43
N PRO A 311 -24.75 4.44 -9.04
CA PRO A 311 -25.76 4.91 -9.97
C PRO A 311 -25.22 5.98 -10.92
N GLU A 312 -25.58 5.86 -12.20
CA GLU A 312 -25.23 6.79 -13.29
C GLU A 312 -23.73 6.97 -13.59
N LYS A 313 -22.81 6.29 -12.88
CA LYS A 313 -21.36 6.46 -13.02
C LYS A 313 -20.60 5.17 -13.31
N VAL A 314 -20.83 4.14 -12.51
CA VAL A 314 -20.07 2.89 -12.56
C VAL A 314 -21.02 1.73 -12.32
N HIS A 315 -21.01 0.73 -13.19
CA HIS A 315 -21.98 -0.35 -13.10
C HIS A 315 -21.31 -1.71 -13.01
N ASP A 316 -21.94 -2.60 -12.23
CA ASP A 316 -21.80 -4.05 -12.35
C ASP A 316 -20.38 -4.60 -12.15
N GLN A 317 -19.49 -3.95 -11.40
CA GLN A 317 -18.07 -4.33 -11.36
C GLN A 317 -17.83 -5.77 -10.87
N ILE A 318 -18.63 -6.25 -9.91
CA ILE A 318 -18.61 -7.67 -9.50
C ILE A 318 -19.17 -8.58 -10.61
N LEU A 319 -20.26 -8.16 -11.26
CA LEU A 319 -20.96 -8.94 -12.28
C LEU A 319 -20.22 -8.98 -13.63
N LEU A 320 -19.23 -8.11 -13.86
CA LEU A 320 -18.29 -8.24 -14.97
C LEU A 320 -17.56 -9.60 -14.90
N TYR A 321 -17.33 -10.15 -13.71
CA TYR A 321 -16.76 -11.48 -13.50
C TYR A 321 -17.80 -12.60 -13.45
N GLY A 322 -19.08 -12.30 -13.66
CA GLY A 322 -20.20 -13.24 -13.55
C GLY A 322 -20.87 -13.25 -12.17
N LYS A 323 -22.13 -13.68 -12.13
CA LYS A 323 -22.95 -13.66 -10.90
C LYS A 323 -22.31 -14.51 -9.79
N PRO A 324 -22.06 -13.95 -8.59
CA PRO A 324 -21.51 -14.72 -7.48
C PRO A 324 -22.49 -15.77 -6.96
N LYS A 325 -21.98 -16.95 -6.63
CA LYS A 325 -22.77 -18.10 -6.16
C LYS A 325 -22.95 -18.12 -4.64
N ASP A 326 -21.92 -17.71 -3.92
CA ASP A 326 -21.83 -17.72 -2.47
C ASP A 326 -20.84 -16.64 -1.97
N LEU A 327 -20.59 -16.63 -0.66
CA LEU A 327 -19.69 -15.67 -0.01
C LEU A 327 -18.25 -15.77 -0.52
N ASP A 328 -17.73 -16.97 -0.72
CA ASP A 328 -16.36 -17.19 -1.20
C ASP A 328 -16.19 -16.64 -2.61
N ASP A 329 -17.15 -16.94 -3.48
CA ASP A 329 -17.16 -16.46 -4.86
C ASP A 329 -17.31 -14.94 -4.95
N PHE A 330 -18.19 -14.36 -4.12
CA PHE A 330 -18.33 -12.91 -4.01
C PHE A 330 -17.04 -12.24 -3.53
N CYS A 331 -16.47 -12.72 -2.42
CA CYS A 331 -15.24 -12.14 -1.86
C CYS A 331 -14.05 -12.29 -2.81
N LEU A 332 -13.93 -13.40 -3.55
CA LEU A 332 -12.88 -13.58 -4.56
C LEU A 332 -13.01 -12.57 -5.70
N LYS A 333 -14.22 -12.35 -6.22
CA LYS A 333 -14.49 -11.33 -7.24
C LYS A 333 -14.23 -9.92 -6.70
N ALA A 334 -14.62 -9.66 -5.46
CA ALA A 334 -14.32 -8.41 -4.77
C ALA A 334 -12.82 -8.16 -4.63
N GLN A 335 -12.02 -9.20 -4.35
CA GLN A 335 -10.54 -9.08 -4.33
C GLN A 335 -9.97 -8.68 -5.70
N LEU A 336 -10.47 -9.26 -6.80
CA LEU A 336 -10.06 -8.84 -8.15
C LEU A 336 -10.38 -7.36 -8.39
N VAL A 337 -11.57 -6.90 -8.02
CA VAL A 337 -11.93 -5.48 -8.16
C VAL A 337 -11.09 -4.59 -7.26
N ASN A 338 -10.87 -4.96 -6.00
CA ASN A 338 -10.01 -4.19 -5.07
C ASN A 338 -8.60 -4.02 -5.63
N TYR A 339 -7.99 -5.09 -6.14
CA TYR A 339 -6.66 -5.03 -6.76
C TYR A 339 -6.62 -4.00 -7.90
N VAL A 340 -7.60 -4.08 -8.81
CA VAL A 340 -7.66 -3.20 -9.99
C VAL A 340 -7.90 -1.75 -9.59
N GLN A 341 -8.85 -1.49 -8.70
CA GLN A 341 -9.21 -0.13 -8.27
C GLN A 341 -8.02 0.59 -7.65
N TYR A 342 -7.35 -0.04 -6.70
CA TYR A 342 -6.27 0.60 -5.95
C TYR A 342 -4.96 0.68 -6.73
N ARG A 343 -4.69 -0.29 -7.62
CA ARG A 343 -3.58 -0.16 -8.57
C ARG A 343 -3.82 1.02 -9.53
N ALA A 344 -5.00 1.06 -10.17
CA ALA A 344 -5.32 2.10 -11.15
C ALA A 344 -5.36 3.50 -10.53
N LEU A 345 -5.85 3.61 -9.29
CA LEU A 345 -5.83 4.87 -8.54
C LEU A 345 -4.40 5.42 -8.46
N LEU A 346 -3.47 4.67 -7.87
CA LEU A 346 -2.09 5.16 -7.70
C LEU A 346 -1.34 5.32 -9.03
N GLU A 347 -1.51 4.40 -9.99
CA GLU A 347 -0.93 4.51 -11.34
C GLU A 347 -1.43 5.76 -12.08
N GLY A 348 -2.71 6.13 -11.92
CA GLY A 348 -3.29 7.34 -12.49
C GLY A 348 -2.68 8.63 -11.93
N TYR A 349 -2.51 8.69 -10.60
CA TYR A 349 -1.83 9.82 -9.95
C TYR A 349 -0.35 9.92 -10.35
N THR A 350 0.38 8.80 -10.46
CA THR A 350 1.78 8.80 -10.90
C THR A 350 1.94 9.07 -12.40
N SER A 351 0.95 8.74 -13.23
CA SER A 351 0.93 9.07 -14.67
C SER A 351 1.07 10.58 -14.91
N GLN A 352 0.50 11.40 -14.01
CA GLN A 352 0.56 12.86 -14.06
C GLN A 352 1.40 13.48 -12.93
N MET A 353 2.36 12.72 -12.42
CA MET A 353 3.29 13.15 -11.38
C MET A 353 4.05 14.42 -11.80
N TRP A 354 3.99 15.45 -10.95
CA TRP A 354 4.55 16.81 -11.10
C TRP A 354 4.02 17.65 -12.25
N SER A 355 3.33 17.07 -13.23
CA SER A 355 2.65 17.82 -14.30
C SER A 355 1.26 18.30 -13.87
N LYS A 356 0.56 17.50 -13.06
CA LYS A 356 -0.75 17.83 -12.48
C LYS A 356 -0.77 17.60 -10.98
N TYR A 357 -0.25 16.45 -10.54
CA TYR A 357 -0.34 16.02 -9.16
C TYR A 357 0.99 16.15 -8.42
N THR A 358 0.91 16.39 -7.11
CA THR A 358 2.02 16.44 -6.16
C THR A 358 1.89 15.36 -5.09
N GLY A 359 0.68 14.82 -4.90
CA GLY A 359 0.45 13.71 -4.00
C GLY A 359 -1.01 13.28 -3.87
N VAL A 360 -1.19 12.11 -3.27
CA VAL A 360 -2.48 11.52 -2.95
C VAL A 360 -2.42 10.71 -1.64
N LEU A 361 -3.48 10.83 -0.83
CA LEU A 361 -3.69 10.03 0.38
C LEU A 361 -5.03 9.29 0.29
N ILE A 362 -4.98 7.96 0.37
CA ILE A 362 -6.15 7.10 0.22
C ILE A 362 -6.97 7.00 1.52
N TRP A 363 -8.28 7.25 1.43
CA TRP A 363 -9.29 6.99 2.45
C TRP A 363 -9.96 5.61 2.26
N LYS A 364 -9.70 4.64 3.11
CA LYS A 364 -8.75 4.66 4.20
C LYS A 364 -8.03 3.34 4.23
N THR A 365 -6.95 3.34 4.98
CA THR A 365 -5.98 2.27 4.91
C THR A 365 -6.37 1.04 5.72
N GLN A 366 -7.17 1.25 6.78
CA GLN A 366 -7.60 0.27 7.74
C GLN A 366 -8.95 0.66 8.37
N ASN A 367 -9.63 -0.29 9.00
CA ASN A 367 -10.81 -0.04 9.82
C ASN A 367 -10.51 -0.27 11.31
N PRO A 368 -11.01 0.61 12.22
CA PRO A 368 -10.88 0.40 13.66
C PRO A 368 -11.76 -0.74 14.20
N TRP A 369 -12.55 -1.37 13.34
CA TRP A 369 -13.52 -2.42 13.61
C TRP A 369 -13.79 -3.20 12.32
N THR A 370 -14.70 -4.16 12.33
CA THR A 370 -14.97 -5.06 11.20
C THR A 370 -15.81 -4.41 10.08
N GLY A 371 -15.34 -3.28 9.54
CA GLY A 371 -16.01 -2.55 8.46
C GLY A 371 -15.91 -3.25 7.09
N LEU A 372 -16.89 -3.01 6.23
CA LEU A 372 -16.96 -3.51 4.83
C LEU A 372 -16.79 -2.36 3.81
N ARG A 373 -15.86 -1.46 4.11
CA ARG A 373 -15.46 -0.32 3.26
C ARG A 373 -13.96 -0.11 3.33
N GLY A 374 -13.42 0.69 2.40
CA GLY A 374 -12.00 0.98 2.17
C GLY A 374 -11.04 0.52 3.27
N GLN A 375 -10.24 -0.50 2.95
CA GLN A 375 -9.23 -1.10 3.81
C GLN A 375 -8.28 -1.99 2.99
N PHE A 376 -7.00 -2.04 3.40
CA PHE A 376 -5.98 -2.89 2.78
C PHE A 376 -5.69 -4.14 3.59
N TYR A 377 -6.04 -4.11 4.86
CA TYR A 377 -6.04 -5.26 5.73
C TYR A 377 -7.20 -5.12 6.71
N ASP A 378 -7.76 -6.25 7.12
CA ASP A 378 -8.94 -6.25 7.99
C ASP A 378 -8.58 -6.16 9.47
N HIS A 379 -9.61 -6.12 10.31
CA HIS A 379 -9.45 -5.98 11.76
C HIS A 379 -8.62 -7.11 12.40
N LEU A 380 -8.59 -8.30 11.77
CA LEU A 380 -7.81 -9.47 12.19
C LEU A 380 -6.39 -9.50 11.60
N LEU A 381 -6.01 -8.46 10.83
CA LEU A 381 -4.72 -8.31 10.16
C LEU A 381 -4.51 -9.24 8.97
N ASP A 382 -5.59 -9.73 8.35
CA ASP A 382 -5.48 -10.39 7.04
C ASP A 382 -5.44 -9.34 5.93
N GLN A 383 -4.57 -9.53 4.94
CA GLN A 383 -4.30 -8.55 3.89
C GLN A 383 -5.18 -8.81 2.67
N THR A 384 -5.85 -7.76 2.17
CA THR A 384 -6.71 -7.85 0.99
C THR A 384 -5.89 -7.73 -0.30
N ALA A 385 -6.46 -8.08 -1.45
CA ALA A 385 -5.79 -7.86 -2.73
C ALA A 385 -5.59 -6.37 -3.07
N GLY A 386 -6.38 -5.47 -2.46
CA GLY A 386 -6.17 -4.02 -2.57
C GLY A 386 -4.81 -3.58 -2.03
N PHE A 387 -4.31 -4.23 -0.97
CA PHE A 387 -2.96 -4.03 -0.43
C PHE A 387 -1.91 -4.21 -1.51
N TYR A 388 -2.01 -5.31 -2.26
CA TYR A 388 -1.04 -5.69 -3.28
C TYR A 388 -1.20 -4.86 -4.56
N GLY A 389 -2.42 -4.42 -4.89
CA GLY A 389 -2.66 -3.40 -5.90
C GLY A 389 -1.93 -2.09 -5.59
N CYS A 390 -2.05 -1.59 -4.35
CA CYS A 390 -1.30 -0.41 -3.89
C CYS A 390 0.22 -0.65 -3.91
N ARG A 391 0.68 -1.77 -3.34
CA ARG A 391 2.11 -2.13 -3.31
C ARG A 391 2.74 -2.12 -4.69
N SER A 392 2.05 -2.71 -5.67
CA SER A 392 2.49 -2.74 -7.07
C SER A 392 2.58 -1.32 -7.65
N ALA A 393 1.50 -0.53 -7.56
CA ALA A 393 1.47 0.81 -8.14
C ALA A 393 2.40 1.82 -7.44
N ALA A 394 2.71 1.59 -6.17
CA ALA A 394 3.57 2.44 -5.37
C ALA A 394 5.06 2.05 -5.43
N GLU A 395 5.46 1.12 -6.30
CA GLU A 395 6.88 0.82 -6.50
C GLU A 395 7.69 2.11 -6.81
N PRO A 396 8.92 2.25 -6.29
CA PRO A 396 9.72 3.44 -6.56
C PRO A 396 10.09 3.60 -8.04
N ILE A 397 10.31 2.47 -8.70
CA ILE A 397 10.55 2.33 -10.14
C ILE A 397 9.48 1.38 -10.64
N HIS A 398 8.63 1.83 -11.56
CA HIS A 398 7.43 1.10 -11.92
C HIS A 398 7.13 1.16 -13.42
N VAL A 399 6.69 0.04 -14.01
CA VAL A 399 6.12 0.00 -15.37
C VAL A 399 4.61 -0.17 -15.27
N GLN A 400 3.88 0.69 -15.98
CA GLN A 400 2.42 0.73 -15.91
C GLN A 400 1.77 0.91 -17.28
N LEU A 401 0.50 0.53 -17.40
CA LEU A 401 -0.36 0.82 -18.54
C LEU A 401 -1.29 1.97 -18.19
N ASN A 402 -1.20 3.08 -18.93
CA ASN A 402 -2.18 4.15 -18.85
C ASN A 402 -3.51 3.66 -19.42
N LEU A 403 -4.51 3.43 -18.57
CA LEU A 403 -5.78 2.81 -18.99
C LEU A 403 -6.64 3.74 -19.87
N ALA A 404 -6.43 5.06 -19.81
CA ALA A 404 -7.15 6.01 -20.66
C ALA A 404 -6.57 6.06 -22.08
N THR A 405 -5.25 5.98 -22.23
CA THR A 405 -4.57 6.13 -23.54
C THR A 405 -4.04 4.83 -24.13
N TYR A 406 -3.98 3.75 -23.34
CA TYR A 406 -3.33 2.49 -23.66
C TYR A 406 -1.81 2.61 -23.95
N SER A 407 -1.17 3.67 -23.45
CA SER A 407 0.28 3.84 -23.53
C SER A 407 0.97 3.15 -22.36
N VAL A 408 2.12 2.51 -22.60
CA VAL A 408 2.99 2.00 -21.55
C VAL A 408 3.88 3.13 -21.04
N GLU A 409 3.90 3.28 -19.72
CA GLU A 409 4.64 4.32 -19.01
C GLU A 409 5.68 3.72 -18.07
N VAL A 410 6.76 4.46 -17.84
CA VAL A 410 7.75 4.14 -16.81
C VAL A 410 7.81 5.30 -15.82
N VAL A 411 7.60 4.97 -14.55
CA VAL A 411 7.63 5.90 -13.42
C VAL A 411 8.94 5.71 -12.67
N ASN A 412 9.66 6.81 -12.47
CA ASN A 412 10.83 6.87 -11.61
C ASN A 412 10.62 7.91 -10.51
N THR A 413 10.30 7.48 -9.29
CA THR A 413 10.17 8.36 -8.11
C THR A 413 11.48 8.53 -7.33
N THR A 414 12.55 7.86 -7.77
CA THR A 414 13.85 7.91 -7.11
C THR A 414 14.59 9.20 -7.44
N SER A 415 15.73 9.43 -6.78
CA SER A 415 16.59 10.59 -7.01
C SER A 415 17.68 10.31 -8.05
N GLU A 416 17.72 9.12 -8.62
CA GLU A 416 18.73 8.70 -9.61
C GLU A 416 18.08 8.48 -10.98
N GLU A 417 18.85 8.74 -12.03
CA GLU A 417 18.45 8.41 -13.39
C GLU A 417 18.52 6.90 -13.62
N LEU A 418 17.52 6.36 -14.31
CA LEU A 418 17.56 4.98 -14.81
C LEU A 418 18.04 5.00 -16.25
N SER A 419 19.22 4.45 -16.49
CA SER A 419 19.80 4.33 -17.82
C SER A 419 19.84 2.86 -18.26
N ASN A 420 19.95 2.61 -19.56
CA ASN A 420 20.07 1.27 -20.13
C ASN A 420 18.91 0.32 -19.79
N VAL A 421 17.70 0.85 -19.61
CA VAL A 421 16.51 0.03 -19.36
C VAL A 421 15.70 -0.19 -20.63
N ALA A 422 14.96 -1.29 -20.70
CA ALA A 422 13.98 -1.56 -21.74
C ALA A 422 12.73 -2.21 -21.17
N ILE A 423 11.65 -2.15 -21.95
CA ILE A 423 10.35 -2.71 -21.60
C ILE A 423 10.11 -3.94 -22.46
N GLU A 424 9.66 -5.01 -21.83
CA GLU A 424 9.04 -6.16 -22.48
C GLU A 424 7.53 -6.13 -22.22
N ALA A 425 6.74 -6.19 -23.30
CA ALA A 425 5.29 -6.31 -23.25
C ALA A 425 4.87 -7.61 -23.92
N SER A 426 4.24 -8.51 -23.16
CA SER A 426 3.71 -9.77 -23.67
C SER A 426 2.22 -9.90 -23.34
N VAL A 427 1.42 -10.28 -24.34
CA VAL A 427 0.00 -10.55 -24.16
C VAL A 427 -0.24 -12.04 -24.27
N TRP A 428 -1.01 -12.56 -23.33
CA TRP A 428 -1.33 -13.97 -23.18
C TRP A 428 -2.84 -14.18 -23.24
N ASP A 429 -3.28 -15.20 -23.96
CA ASP A 429 -4.68 -15.60 -23.95
C ASP A 429 -4.98 -16.63 -22.85
N LEU A 430 -6.26 -16.99 -22.70
CA LEU A 430 -6.71 -17.97 -21.72
C LEU A 430 -6.22 -19.40 -22.03
N GLU A 431 -5.72 -19.65 -23.24
CA GLU A 431 -5.13 -20.92 -23.66
C GLU A 431 -3.63 -21.01 -23.27
N GLY A 432 -3.02 -19.91 -22.85
CA GLY A 432 -1.60 -19.82 -22.53
C GLY A 432 -0.72 -19.53 -23.74
N GLU A 433 -1.30 -19.16 -24.87
CA GLU A 433 -0.54 -18.71 -26.04
C GLU A 433 -0.19 -17.23 -25.89
N CYS A 434 0.93 -16.82 -26.50
CA CYS A 434 1.43 -15.44 -26.45
C CYS A 434 1.24 -14.75 -27.82
N PRO A 435 0.01 -14.33 -28.20
CA PRO A 435 -0.29 -13.78 -29.53
C PRO A 435 0.37 -12.42 -29.81
N TYR A 436 0.91 -11.74 -28.80
CA TYR A 436 1.63 -10.48 -28.99
C TYR A 436 2.82 -10.39 -28.05
N TYR A 437 3.95 -10.02 -28.62
CA TYR A 437 5.20 -9.80 -27.92
C TYR A 437 5.91 -8.60 -28.54
N LYS A 438 6.39 -7.68 -27.70
CA LYS A 438 7.15 -6.53 -28.15
C LYS A 438 8.14 -6.08 -27.08
N THR A 439 9.35 -5.75 -27.51
CA THR A 439 10.33 -5.05 -26.70
C THR A 439 10.42 -3.59 -27.16
N SER A 440 10.63 -2.66 -26.22
CA SER A 440 10.96 -1.29 -26.55
C SER A 440 12.41 -1.16 -27.03
N GLU A 441 12.74 -0.01 -27.62
CA GLU A 441 14.14 0.42 -27.69
C GLU A 441 14.67 0.71 -26.28
N LYS A 442 15.99 0.92 -26.16
CA LYS A 442 16.61 1.34 -24.90
C LYS A 442 16.08 2.71 -24.49
N LEU A 443 15.84 2.88 -23.20
CA LEU A 443 15.27 4.07 -22.61
C LEU A 443 16.18 4.60 -21.50
N THR A 444 16.09 5.91 -21.29
CA THR A 444 16.61 6.59 -20.10
C THR A 444 15.44 7.29 -19.43
N VAL A 445 15.28 7.07 -18.12
CA VAL A 445 14.19 7.65 -17.32
C VAL A 445 14.79 8.59 -16.28
N PRO A 446 14.64 9.91 -16.44
CA PRO A 446 15.13 10.88 -15.47
C PRO A 446 14.58 10.64 -14.06
N PRO A 447 15.28 11.08 -13.01
CA PRO A 447 14.77 11.02 -11.64
C PRO A 447 13.48 11.82 -11.51
N LYS A 448 12.60 11.39 -10.59
CA LYS A 448 11.34 12.07 -10.24
C LYS A 448 10.45 12.33 -11.47
N LYS A 449 10.38 11.41 -12.43
CA LYS A 449 9.64 11.62 -13.68
C LYS A 449 8.87 10.38 -14.13
N THR A 450 7.76 10.63 -14.82
CA THR A 450 7.03 9.61 -15.58
C THR A 450 7.25 9.87 -17.07
N ILE A 451 7.57 8.84 -17.83
CA ILE A 451 7.69 8.92 -19.29
C ILE A 451 6.71 7.95 -19.95
N SER A 452 6.08 8.39 -21.05
CA SER A 452 5.26 7.54 -21.91
C SER A 452 6.08 7.05 -23.09
N THR A 453 5.89 5.79 -23.50
CA THR A 453 6.80 5.11 -24.44
C THR A 453 6.08 4.55 -25.68
N LEU A 454 5.40 3.42 -25.55
CA LEU A 454 4.73 2.72 -26.65
C LEU A 454 3.23 2.58 -26.40
N GLU A 455 2.43 2.76 -27.44
CA GLU A 455 1.00 2.41 -27.40
C GLU A 455 0.82 0.90 -27.55
N MET A 456 0.00 0.30 -26.70
CA MET A 456 -0.40 -1.10 -26.79
C MET A 456 -1.37 -1.31 -27.95
N LYS A 457 -0.89 -1.96 -29.02
CA LYS A 457 -1.66 -2.18 -30.26
C LYS A 457 -2.46 -3.48 -30.29
N TYR A 458 -2.25 -4.40 -29.34
CA TYR A 458 -2.92 -5.71 -29.33
C TYR A 458 -4.45 -5.64 -29.39
N PRO A 459 -5.15 -4.76 -28.63
CA PRO A 459 -6.61 -4.69 -28.66
C PRO A 459 -7.18 -4.30 -30.04
N LYS A 460 -6.38 -3.62 -30.86
CA LYS A 460 -6.72 -3.18 -32.23
C LYS A 460 -6.11 -4.10 -33.31
N SER A 461 -5.57 -5.26 -32.91
CA SER A 461 -4.98 -6.22 -33.84
C SER A 461 -6.05 -6.93 -34.69
N LYS A 462 -5.63 -7.76 -35.65
CA LYS A 462 -6.57 -8.45 -36.56
C LYS A 462 -7.51 -9.43 -35.83
N ASN A 463 -6.99 -10.12 -34.80
CA ASN A 463 -7.70 -11.20 -34.10
C ASN A 463 -7.46 -11.12 -32.57
N PRO A 464 -7.86 -10.03 -31.89
CA PRO A 464 -7.68 -9.91 -30.45
C PRO A 464 -8.65 -10.84 -29.72
N LYS A 465 -8.21 -11.37 -28.58
CA LYS A 465 -9.07 -12.18 -27.72
C LYS A 465 -9.96 -11.26 -26.86
N PRO A 466 -11.22 -11.64 -26.57
CA PRO A 466 -12.14 -10.80 -25.79
C PRO A 466 -11.64 -10.49 -24.38
N VAL A 467 -10.97 -11.47 -23.75
CA VAL A 467 -10.25 -11.34 -22.47
C VAL A 467 -8.82 -11.81 -22.70
N TYR A 468 -7.86 -11.05 -22.17
CA TYR A 468 -6.44 -11.33 -22.31
C TYR A 468 -5.66 -10.83 -21.10
N PHE A 469 -4.45 -11.34 -20.93
CA PHE A 469 -3.53 -10.93 -19.89
C PHE A 469 -2.37 -10.16 -20.49
N LEU A 470 -1.99 -9.02 -19.92
CA LEU A 470 -0.81 -8.25 -20.30
C LEU A 470 0.22 -8.33 -19.19
N LEU A 471 1.41 -8.80 -19.52
CA LEU A 471 2.58 -8.76 -18.64
C LEU A 471 3.57 -7.73 -19.17
N LEU A 472 3.85 -6.73 -18.33
CA LEU A 472 4.88 -5.72 -18.55
C LEU A 472 6.07 -6.00 -17.64
N LYS A 473 7.27 -5.90 -18.18
CA LYS A 473 8.53 -5.99 -17.43
C LYS A 473 9.45 -4.84 -17.82
N LEU A 474 9.97 -4.13 -16.84
CA LEU A 474 11.06 -3.18 -16.99
C LEU A 474 12.33 -3.83 -16.50
N TYR A 475 13.34 -3.91 -17.35
CA TYR A 475 14.59 -4.60 -17.04
C TYR A 475 15.81 -3.81 -17.49
N ASP A 476 16.94 -4.08 -16.84
CA ASP A 476 18.25 -3.60 -17.25
C ASP A 476 18.75 -4.41 -18.45
N VAL A 477 19.09 -3.74 -19.54
CA VAL A 477 19.52 -4.41 -20.78
C VAL A 477 20.91 -5.04 -20.64
N SER A 478 21.72 -4.61 -19.69
CA SER A 478 23.09 -5.13 -19.50
C SER A 478 23.12 -6.51 -18.83
N ASP A 479 22.26 -6.75 -17.84
CA ASP A 479 22.27 -7.97 -17.03
C ASP A 479 20.90 -8.66 -16.92
N SER A 480 19.88 -8.15 -17.61
CA SER A 480 18.51 -8.68 -17.63
C SER A 480 17.80 -8.67 -16.28
N ARG A 481 18.28 -7.92 -15.29
CA ARG A 481 17.60 -7.79 -13.99
C ARG A 481 16.31 -6.97 -14.12
N ILE A 482 15.29 -7.40 -13.41
CA ILE A 482 13.96 -6.77 -13.43
C ILE A 482 13.86 -5.71 -12.34
N TYR A 483 13.57 -4.48 -12.75
CA TYR A 483 13.23 -3.38 -11.85
C TYR A 483 11.77 -3.43 -11.42
N SER A 484 10.87 -3.70 -12.38
CA SER A 484 9.42 -3.74 -12.14
C SER A 484 8.74 -4.74 -13.05
N ARG A 485 7.70 -5.38 -12.52
CA ARG A 485 6.86 -6.36 -13.20
C ARG A 485 5.41 -6.04 -12.88
N ASN A 486 4.58 -5.87 -13.91
CA ASN A 486 3.18 -5.55 -13.72
C ASN A 486 2.28 -6.41 -14.62
N PHE A 487 1.27 -7.03 -14.03
CA PHE A 487 0.41 -8.02 -14.67
C PHE A 487 -1.04 -7.54 -14.67
N TYR A 488 -1.63 -7.38 -15.85
CA TYR A 488 -3.01 -6.94 -16.04
C TYR A 488 -3.85 -8.07 -16.61
N TRP A 489 -5.12 -8.15 -16.20
CA TRP A 489 -6.16 -8.86 -16.93
C TRP A 489 -7.10 -7.80 -17.49
N LEU A 490 -7.39 -7.89 -18.77
CA LEU A 490 -8.08 -6.86 -19.53
C LEU A 490 -9.14 -7.53 -20.43
N HIS A 491 -10.17 -6.77 -20.77
CA HIS A 491 -11.12 -7.14 -21.80
C HIS A 491 -11.11 -6.09 -22.92
N LEU A 492 -11.65 -6.45 -24.09
CA LEU A 492 -11.89 -5.48 -25.16
C LEU A 492 -12.95 -4.46 -24.74
N THR A 493 -12.87 -3.24 -25.27
CA THR A 493 -13.80 -2.15 -24.94
C THR A 493 -15.26 -2.60 -25.08
N GLY A 494 -16.07 -2.35 -24.04
CA GLY A 494 -17.47 -2.78 -23.96
C GLY A 494 -17.68 -4.28 -23.63
N GLY A 495 -16.60 -5.02 -23.40
CA GLY A 495 -16.62 -6.42 -22.96
C GLY A 495 -16.77 -6.61 -21.45
N ASP A 496 -16.55 -7.84 -21.00
CA ASP A 496 -16.57 -8.25 -19.59
C ASP A 496 -15.52 -9.34 -19.32
N TYR A 497 -15.46 -9.82 -18.06
CA TYR A 497 -14.55 -10.86 -17.61
C TYR A 497 -15.23 -12.24 -17.46
N LYS A 498 -16.45 -12.45 -17.97
CA LYS A 498 -17.21 -13.69 -17.73
C LYS A 498 -16.52 -14.93 -18.29
N LEU A 499 -15.67 -14.78 -19.32
CA LEU A 499 -14.83 -15.87 -19.83
C LEU A 499 -13.83 -16.41 -18.78
N LEU A 500 -13.53 -15.65 -17.72
CA LEU A 500 -12.72 -16.15 -16.61
C LEU A 500 -13.45 -17.23 -15.80
N GLU A 501 -14.78 -17.32 -15.82
CA GLU A 501 -15.51 -18.38 -15.10
C GLU A 501 -15.21 -19.76 -15.68
N SER A 502 -15.18 -19.92 -17.00
CA SER A 502 -14.78 -21.19 -17.61
C SER A 502 -13.27 -21.46 -17.48
N PHE A 503 -12.48 -20.41 -17.29
CA PHE A 503 -11.04 -20.51 -17.06
C PHE A 503 -10.68 -21.11 -15.70
N ARG A 504 -11.58 -21.06 -14.71
CA ARG A 504 -11.41 -21.66 -13.37
C ARG A 504 -11.04 -23.14 -13.39
N GLU A 505 -11.62 -23.88 -14.33
CA GLU A 505 -11.39 -25.33 -14.49
C GLU A 505 -10.05 -25.65 -15.15
N ARG A 506 -9.38 -24.66 -15.75
CA ARG A 506 -8.07 -24.84 -16.38
C ARG A 506 -6.98 -24.63 -15.36
N ARG A 507 -6.42 -25.72 -14.83
CA ARG A 507 -5.36 -25.72 -13.81
C ARG A 507 -3.98 -25.95 -14.45
N PRO A 508 -3.16 -24.90 -14.64
CA PRO A 508 -1.78 -25.07 -15.10
C PRO A 508 -0.96 -25.83 -14.05
N PRO A 509 -0.02 -26.69 -14.46
CA PRO A 509 0.86 -27.35 -13.50
C PRO A 509 1.79 -26.33 -12.82
N LEU A 510 1.94 -26.45 -11.50
CA LEU A 510 2.85 -25.63 -10.71
C LEU A 510 3.89 -26.51 -10.02
N LYS A 511 5.14 -26.06 -10.04
CA LYS A 511 6.21 -26.61 -9.19
C LYS A 511 6.53 -25.61 -8.09
N ILE A 512 6.39 -26.03 -6.84
CA ILE A 512 6.61 -25.20 -5.65
C ILE A 512 7.76 -25.78 -4.84
N THR A 513 8.81 -25.00 -4.64
CA THR A 513 9.94 -25.38 -3.77
C THR A 513 9.98 -24.44 -2.58
N SER A 514 9.86 -24.97 -1.37
CA SER A 514 9.90 -24.21 -0.12
C SER A 514 11.20 -24.46 0.64
N LEU A 515 11.79 -23.38 1.14
CA LEU A 515 12.88 -23.39 2.10
C LEU A 515 12.38 -22.75 3.39
N THR A 516 12.39 -23.52 4.48
CA THR A 516 11.87 -23.06 5.77
C THR A 516 13.00 -22.87 6.77
N PHE A 517 13.02 -21.68 7.38
CA PHE A 517 13.89 -21.29 8.49
C PHE A 517 13.02 -21.09 9.74
N ILE A 518 13.40 -21.73 10.84
CA ILE A 518 12.64 -21.70 12.09
C ILE A 518 13.55 -21.22 13.22
N LYS A 519 13.12 -20.17 13.94
CA LYS A 519 13.80 -19.64 15.11
C LYS A 519 12.80 -19.46 16.25
N GLY A 520 12.75 -20.43 17.16
CA GLY A 520 11.75 -20.44 18.23
C GLY A 520 10.34 -20.61 17.68
N LEU A 521 9.49 -19.61 17.88
CA LEU A 521 8.12 -19.56 17.34
C LEU A 521 8.02 -18.82 16.01
N SER A 522 9.11 -18.22 15.53
CA SER A 522 9.15 -17.47 14.28
C SER A 522 9.51 -18.37 13.11
N TYR A 523 8.75 -18.23 12.03
CA TYR A 523 8.93 -18.94 10.76
C TYR A 523 9.23 -17.93 9.66
N GLU A 524 10.25 -18.22 8.86
CA GLU A 524 10.49 -17.58 7.56
C GLU A 524 10.51 -18.67 6.49
N MET A 525 9.74 -18.51 5.43
CA MET A 525 9.64 -19.46 4.34
C MET A 525 9.89 -18.77 3.02
N ARG A 526 10.83 -19.28 2.22
CA ARG A 526 11.06 -18.85 0.84
C ARG A 526 10.41 -19.83 -0.13
N MET A 527 9.31 -19.42 -0.73
CA MET A 527 8.53 -20.17 -1.69
C MET A 527 8.96 -19.82 -3.11
N HIS A 528 9.41 -20.80 -3.89
CA HIS A 528 9.72 -20.64 -5.31
C HIS A 528 8.62 -21.33 -6.12
N ILE A 529 7.83 -20.56 -6.86
CA ILE A 529 6.66 -21.03 -7.60
C ILE A 529 6.95 -20.90 -9.08
N GLN A 530 6.88 -22.00 -9.82
CA GLN A 530 7.06 -22.06 -11.26
C GLN A 530 5.80 -22.57 -11.94
N ASN A 531 5.31 -21.85 -12.95
CA ASN A 531 4.34 -22.39 -13.90
C ASN A 531 5.08 -23.29 -14.91
N THR A 532 4.86 -24.60 -14.84
CA THR A 532 5.58 -25.60 -15.67
C THR A 532 4.89 -25.91 -17.00
N SER A 533 3.82 -25.17 -17.35
CA SER A 533 3.22 -25.22 -18.69
C SER A 533 4.29 -25.00 -19.78
N LYS A 534 4.13 -25.68 -20.93
CA LYS A 534 5.06 -25.56 -22.06
C LYS A 534 5.30 -24.08 -22.41
N LYS A 535 6.57 -23.69 -22.46
CA LYS A 535 7.00 -22.37 -22.93
C LYS A 535 6.58 -22.22 -24.40
N PRO A 536 6.06 -21.06 -24.83
CA PRO A 536 5.98 -20.78 -26.27
C PRO A 536 7.37 -20.91 -26.88
N ASP A 537 7.45 -21.41 -28.12
CA ASP A 537 8.69 -21.39 -28.92
C ASP A 537 9.03 -19.93 -29.24
N SER A 538 9.65 -19.22 -28.29
CA SER A 538 10.12 -17.85 -28.50
C SER A 538 11.48 -17.64 -27.86
N ASN A 539 12.38 -17.00 -28.61
CA ASN A 539 13.74 -16.63 -28.22
C ASN A 539 13.80 -15.52 -27.14
N ALA A 540 12.76 -15.36 -26.32
CA ALA A 540 12.69 -14.28 -25.33
C ALA A 540 13.52 -14.63 -24.07
N PRO A 541 14.53 -13.82 -23.69
CA PRO A 541 15.47 -14.15 -22.61
C PRO A 541 14.92 -13.97 -21.17
N LEU A 542 13.73 -13.40 -20.97
CA LEU A 542 13.29 -12.85 -19.66
C LEU A 542 12.22 -13.65 -18.91
N TYR A 543 12.08 -14.94 -19.15
CA TYR A 543 11.15 -15.79 -18.39
C TYR A 543 11.55 -16.02 -16.92
N ARG A 544 12.83 -15.77 -16.57
CA ARG A 544 13.28 -15.77 -15.16
C ARG A 544 13.11 -14.37 -14.55
N ASN A 545 12.38 -14.28 -13.45
CA ASN A 545 12.23 -13.04 -12.70
C ASN A 545 13.44 -12.82 -11.78
N ASN A 546 14.49 -12.21 -12.31
CA ASN A 546 15.67 -11.83 -11.53
C ASN A 546 15.48 -10.41 -10.99
N PHE A 547 14.67 -10.25 -9.94
CA PHE A 547 14.39 -8.93 -9.35
C PHE A 547 15.63 -8.31 -8.71
N ILE A 548 15.78 -7.00 -8.84
CA ILE A 548 16.78 -6.24 -8.11
C ILE A 548 16.44 -6.24 -6.62
N ARG A 549 17.44 -6.51 -5.76
CA ARG A 549 17.28 -6.43 -4.30
C ARG A 549 16.93 -5.00 -3.90
N ARG A 550 15.77 -4.82 -3.25
CA ARG A 550 15.41 -3.55 -2.61
C ARG A 550 16.30 -3.37 -1.36
N ASN A 551 17.37 -2.60 -1.48
CA ASN A 551 18.14 -2.17 -0.30
C ASN A 551 17.27 -1.24 0.54
N GLY A 552 16.65 -1.75 1.61
CA GLY A 552 15.80 -0.93 2.48
C GLY A 552 14.99 -1.63 3.57
N SER A 553 14.91 -2.97 3.65
CA SER A 553 14.38 -3.60 4.86
C SER A 553 15.43 -3.54 5.98
N CYS A 554 15.00 -3.20 7.20
CA CYS A 554 15.80 -3.29 8.43
C CYS A 554 16.16 -4.74 8.83
N ASP A 555 16.23 -5.66 7.88
CA ASP A 555 16.64 -7.04 8.12
C ASP A 555 18.12 -7.19 7.74
N GLU A 556 19.00 -6.73 8.64
CA GLU A 556 20.41 -7.13 8.65
C GLU A 556 20.51 -8.62 8.97
N LEU A 557 20.24 -9.48 7.98
CA LEU A 557 20.63 -10.90 7.96
C LEU A 557 20.60 -11.52 6.54
N ASP A 558 20.27 -10.76 5.50
CA ASP A 558 20.05 -11.29 4.14
C ASP A 558 21.34 -11.35 3.28
N SER A 559 22.35 -12.09 3.75
CA SER A 559 23.45 -12.52 2.88
C SER A 559 22.92 -13.52 1.84
N ALA A 560 22.79 -13.10 0.57
CA ALA A 560 22.60 -14.04 -0.53
C ALA A 560 23.90 -14.80 -0.80
N GLU A 561 23.84 -16.11 -0.66
CA GLU A 561 24.43 -16.98 -1.67
C GLU A 561 23.43 -17.07 -2.83
N SER A 562 23.92 -16.80 -4.03
CA SER A 562 23.25 -17.13 -5.29
C SER A 562 23.13 -18.65 -5.41
N PHE A 563 21.89 -19.17 -5.42
CA PHE A 563 21.65 -20.58 -5.73
C PHE A 563 21.64 -20.76 -7.25
N ASP A 564 22.83 -20.93 -7.83
CA ASP A 564 22.96 -21.52 -9.16
C ASP A 564 22.71 -23.03 -9.03
N LEU A 565 21.50 -23.47 -9.37
CA LEU A 565 21.31 -24.84 -9.84
C LEU A 565 21.82 -24.91 -11.29
N LEU A 566 23.15 -24.95 -11.41
CA LEU A 566 23.83 -25.51 -12.57
C LEU A 566 24.25 -26.94 -12.25
N ASP A 567 24.22 -27.76 -13.30
CA ASP A 567 24.59 -29.17 -13.33
C ASP A 567 25.82 -29.49 -12.46
N GLY A 568 25.79 -30.68 -11.86
CA GLY A 568 26.71 -31.07 -10.81
C GLY A 568 28.18 -30.95 -11.19
N GLU A 569 28.90 -30.05 -10.55
CA GLU A 569 30.34 -30.16 -10.31
C GLU A 569 30.67 -29.69 -8.89
N LYS A 570 31.56 -30.47 -8.23
CA LYS A 570 31.98 -30.29 -6.84
C LYS A 570 32.90 -29.07 -6.72
N HIS A 571 32.55 -28.12 -5.85
CA HIS A 571 33.53 -27.16 -5.32
C HIS A 571 33.60 -27.19 -3.79
N GLU A 572 34.83 -27.19 -3.28
CA GLU A 572 35.18 -27.26 -1.86
C GLU A 572 34.91 -25.93 -1.14
N ILE A 573 34.27 -26.05 0.01
CA ILE A 573 33.87 -24.96 0.91
C ILE A 573 35.07 -24.45 1.73
N SER A 574 35.23 -23.13 1.82
CA SER A 574 36.33 -22.48 2.56
C SER A 574 36.18 -22.59 4.09
N LEU A 575 37.30 -22.54 4.80
CA LEU A 575 37.41 -22.71 6.26
C LEU A 575 36.58 -21.69 7.08
N TYR A 576 36.21 -20.55 6.49
CA TYR A 576 35.43 -19.50 7.15
C TYR A 576 33.95 -19.88 7.35
N GLU A 577 33.38 -20.72 6.48
CA GLU A 577 31.99 -21.23 6.62
C GLU A 577 31.87 -22.30 7.72
N LYS A 578 32.97 -22.97 8.08
CA LYS A 578 32.98 -23.97 9.17
C LYS A 578 32.83 -23.33 10.56
N ILE A 579 33.26 -22.08 10.75
CA ILE A 579 33.28 -21.44 12.08
C ILE A 579 31.92 -20.77 12.40
N ARG A 580 31.19 -20.28 11.38
CA ARG A 580 29.85 -19.68 11.58
C ARG A 580 28.76 -20.69 11.93
N ARG A 581 28.98 -21.97 11.63
CA ARG A 581 28.01 -23.05 11.83
C ARG A 581 27.86 -23.53 13.27
N ASN A 582 28.67 -23.04 14.21
CA ASN A 582 28.69 -23.53 15.60
C ASN A 582 27.79 -22.75 16.58
N PHE A 583 26.98 -21.78 16.14
CA PHE A 583 26.14 -20.97 17.06
C PHE A 583 24.65 -20.78 16.71
N SER A 584 24.07 -21.51 15.74
CA SER A 584 22.61 -21.65 15.67
C SER A 584 22.24 -23.08 15.27
N ARG A 585 21.33 -23.71 16.02
CA ARG A 585 20.63 -24.92 15.55
C ARG A 585 19.56 -24.48 14.55
N GLU A 586 19.97 -24.07 13.36
CA GLU A 586 19.07 -23.84 12.24
C GLU A 586 18.65 -25.18 11.62
N HIS A 587 17.37 -25.52 11.74
CA HIS A 587 16.80 -26.65 11.03
C HIS A 587 16.35 -26.21 9.64
N ASN A 588 17.27 -26.22 8.68
CA ASN A 588 16.94 -25.95 7.28
C ASN A 588 16.26 -27.19 6.68
N LYS A 589 14.97 -27.08 6.35
CA LYS A 589 14.23 -28.11 5.61
C LYS A 589 13.81 -27.56 4.26
N ALA A 590 14.29 -28.19 3.20
CA ALA A 590 13.80 -27.97 1.84
C ALA A 590 12.69 -28.97 1.55
N LYS A 591 11.55 -28.52 1.02
CA LYS A 591 10.45 -29.38 0.56
C LYS A 591 10.05 -28.97 -0.85
N VAL A 592 9.82 -29.96 -1.70
CA VAL A 592 9.29 -29.75 -3.05
C VAL A 592 7.87 -30.31 -3.08
N SER A 593 6.94 -29.51 -3.56
CA SER A 593 5.56 -29.90 -3.82
C SER A 593 5.22 -29.62 -5.28
N GLU A 594 4.68 -30.60 -5.97
CA GLU A 594 4.21 -30.45 -7.34
C GLU A 594 2.68 -30.46 -7.34
N VAL A 595 2.11 -29.39 -7.90
CA VAL A 595 0.68 -29.30 -8.17
C VAL A 595 0.47 -29.86 -9.57
N ASN A 596 -0.01 -31.10 -9.62
CA ASN A 596 -0.35 -31.75 -10.88
C ASN A 596 -1.50 -30.98 -11.55
N GLY A 597 -1.21 -30.41 -12.72
CA GLY A 597 -2.16 -29.73 -13.58
C GLY A 597 -2.16 -30.36 -14.97
N THR A 598 -3.34 -30.60 -15.53
CA THR A 598 -3.50 -31.11 -16.90
C THR A 598 -3.73 -29.98 -17.91
N GLY A 599 -3.91 -28.74 -17.42
CA GLY A 599 -4.13 -27.56 -18.25
C GLY A 599 -2.83 -26.94 -18.76
N LYS A 600 -2.97 -26.09 -19.78
CA LYS A 600 -1.97 -25.08 -20.17
C LYS A 600 -2.61 -23.71 -19.94
N GLY A 601 -1.81 -22.73 -19.54
CA GLY A 601 -2.33 -21.39 -19.32
C GLY A 601 -1.59 -20.59 -18.27
N VAL A 602 -2.12 -19.41 -17.98
CA VAL A 602 -1.69 -18.55 -16.89
C VAL A 602 -2.19 -19.10 -15.56
N ALA A 603 -1.33 -19.24 -14.55
CA ALA A 603 -1.76 -19.49 -13.19
C ALA A 603 -2.17 -18.15 -12.58
N PHE A 604 -3.48 -17.95 -12.37
CA PHE A 604 -4.06 -16.63 -12.21
C PHE A 604 -4.49 -16.36 -10.76
N PHE A 605 -4.09 -15.18 -10.27
CA PHE A 605 -4.50 -14.63 -8.97
C PHE A 605 -4.16 -15.54 -7.77
N LEU A 606 -2.96 -16.11 -7.82
CA LEU A 606 -2.37 -16.96 -6.80
C LEU A 606 -2.10 -16.19 -5.51
N HIS A 607 -2.46 -16.76 -4.37
CA HIS A 607 -2.16 -16.19 -3.07
C HIS A 607 -1.94 -17.25 -1.98
N PHE A 608 -1.03 -16.95 -1.06
CA PHE A 608 -0.74 -17.75 0.11
C PHE A 608 -1.56 -17.32 1.32
N SER A 609 -1.87 -18.29 2.17
CA SER A 609 -2.38 -18.09 3.52
C SER A 609 -1.74 -19.10 4.49
N VAL A 610 -1.69 -18.76 5.77
CA VAL A 610 -1.10 -19.59 6.82
C VAL A 610 -2.18 -20.00 7.80
N HIS A 611 -2.23 -21.29 8.12
CA HIS A 611 -3.26 -21.90 8.96
C HIS A 611 -2.67 -22.81 10.02
N ALA A 612 -3.37 -23.00 11.13
CA ALA A 612 -3.11 -24.09 12.07
C ALA A 612 -3.51 -25.44 11.44
N SER A 613 -2.65 -26.45 11.57
CA SER A 613 -2.98 -27.84 11.22
C SER A 613 -3.91 -28.44 12.29
N LYS A 614 -5.04 -29.00 11.88
CA LYS A 614 -5.99 -29.72 12.76
C LYS A 614 -6.51 -30.99 12.10
N GLU A 615 -6.84 -31.99 12.91
CA GLU A 615 -7.40 -33.28 12.47
C GLU A 615 -8.88 -33.16 12.06
N GLU A 616 -9.66 -32.31 12.72
CA GLU A 616 -11.04 -32.00 12.36
C GLU A 616 -11.23 -30.48 12.19
N ASN A 617 -11.71 -30.05 11.03
CA ASN A 617 -12.09 -28.66 10.78
C ASN A 617 -13.60 -28.51 10.89
N LYS A 618 -14.11 -27.78 11.90
CA LYS A 618 -15.53 -27.45 11.95
C LYS A 618 -15.84 -26.40 10.89
N LYS A 619 -16.98 -26.53 10.21
CA LYS A 619 -17.41 -25.57 9.19
C LYS A 619 -17.57 -24.18 9.82
N GLY A 620 -16.81 -23.20 9.33
CA GLY A 620 -16.81 -21.82 9.84
C GLY A 620 -15.79 -21.52 10.93
N GLU A 621 -14.97 -22.50 11.34
CA GLU A 621 -13.86 -22.26 12.26
C GLU A 621 -12.73 -21.50 11.56
N ASP A 622 -12.27 -20.39 12.15
CA ASP A 622 -11.10 -19.68 11.67
C ASP A 622 -9.83 -20.39 12.14
N THR A 623 -9.05 -20.86 11.18
CA THR A 623 -7.78 -21.56 11.42
C THR A 623 -6.58 -20.71 11.04
N ARG A 624 -6.78 -19.48 10.55
CA ARG A 624 -5.67 -18.64 10.08
C ARG A 624 -4.73 -18.28 11.23
N ILE A 625 -3.44 -18.24 10.92
CA ILE A 625 -2.41 -17.65 11.78
C ILE A 625 -2.14 -16.26 11.23
N LEU A 626 -2.41 -15.24 12.03
CA LEU A 626 -2.25 -13.83 11.67
C LEU A 626 -1.54 -13.09 12.82
N PRO A 627 -0.78 -12.02 12.53
CA PRO A 627 -0.49 -11.48 11.20
C PRO A 627 0.57 -12.31 10.44
N VAL A 628 0.59 -12.17 9.11
CA VAL A 628 1.62 -12.75 8.24
C VAL A 628 2.20 -11.65 7.35
N HIS A 629 3.51 -11.64 7.19
CA HIS A 629 4.21 -10.75 6.28
C HIS A 629 4.62 -11.50 5.02
N TYR A 630 4.15 -11.03 3.86
CA TYR A 630 4.50 -11.58 2.56
C TYR A 630 5.37 -10.59 1.78
N SER A 631 6.40 -11.09 1.09
CA SER A 631 7.17 -10.27 0.15
C SER A 631 6.40 -9.97 -1.14
N ASP A 632 5.42 -10.80 -1.47
CA ASP A 632 4.41 -10.57 -2.51
C ASP A 632 3.23 -11.55 -2.31
N ASN A 633 2.05 -11.25 -2.82
CA ASN A 633 0.86 -12.11 -2.77
C ASN A 633 -0.14 -11.65 -3.83
N TYR A 634 -1.21 -12.42 -4.09
CA TYR A 634 -2.19 -12.13 -5.17
C TYR A 634 -1.54 -11.93 -6.56
N PHE A 635 -0.54 -12.74 -6.88
CA PHE A 635 0.24 -12.66 -8.11
C PHE A 635 -0.28 -13.62 -9.19
N SER A 636 0.23 -13.52 -10.42
CA SER A 636 -0.11 -14.44 -11.51
C SER A 636 1.15 -14.83 -12.27
N LEU A 637 1.19 -16.04 -12.84
CA LEU A 637 2.36 -16.57 -13.56
C LEU A 637 1.97 -17.03 -14.97
N VAL A 638 2.58 -16.42 -15.98
CA VAL A 638 2.45 -16.89 -17.36
C VAL A 638 3.22 -18.21 -17.55
N PRO A 639 2.95 -19.00 -18.60
CA PRO A 639 3.70 -20.24 -18.88
C PRO A 639 5.22 -20.06 -18.83
N GLY A 640 5.88 -20.89 -18.01
CA GLY A 640 7.33 -20.87 -17.83
C GLY A 640 7.87 -19.84 -16.84
N GLU A 641 7.03 -18.96 -16.31
CA GLU A 641 7.43 -17.93 -15.35
C GLU A 641 7.66 -18.49 -13.95
N VAL A 642 8.62 -17.88 -13.24
CA VAL A 642 8.98 -18.21 -11.85
C VAL A 642 8.83 -16.97 -10.97
N MET A 643 8.32 -17.14 -9.75
CA MET A 643 8.29 -16.10 -8.73
C MET A 643 8.71 -16.65 -7.39
N THR A 644 9.42 -15.83 -6.62
CA THR A 644 9.82 -16.16 -5.24
C THR A 644 9.06 -15.28 -4.27
N VAL A 645 8.39 -15.90 -3.29
CA VAL A 645 7.65 -15.23 -2.22
C VAL A 645 8.23 -15.65 -0.87
N THR A 646 8.63 -14.66 -0.07
CA THR A 646 9.03 -14.87 1.33
C THR A 646 7.81 -14.65 2.23
N ILE A 647 7.56 -15.59 3.13
CA ILE A 647 6.45 -15.59 4.08
C ILE A 647 7.02 -15.65 5.48
N SER A 648 6.73 -14.65 6.30
CA SER A 648 7.22 -14.54 7.68
C SER A 648 6.07 -14.39 8.67
N PHE A 649 6.05 -15.21 9.71
CA PHE A 649 4.99 -15.20 10.73
C PHE A 649 5.46 -15.83 12.05
N GLU A 650 4.69 -15.58 13.11
CA GLU A 650 4.87 -16.23 14.41
C GLU A 650 3.75 -17.23 14.65
N VAL A 651 4.08 -18.35 15.27
CA VAL A 651 3.15 -19.44 15.54
C VAL A 651 2.82 -19.52 17.02
N PRO A 652 1.54 -19.65 17.41
CA PRO A 652 1.18 -19.88 18.80
C PRO A 652 1.81 -21.17 19.35
N PRO A 653 2.21 -21.21 20.65
CA PRO A 653 2.79 -22.41 21.25
C PRO A 653 1.90 -23.65 21.07
N GLY A 654 2.49 -24.76 20.64
CA GLY A 654 1.79 -26.03 20.44
C GLY A 654 0.99 -26.14 19.12
N VAL A 655 0.98 -25.10 18.29
CA VAL A 655 0.34 -25.13 16.96
C VAL A 655 1.34 -25.55 15.89
N THR A 656 0.94 -26.45 14.99
CA THR A 656 1.72 -26.77 13.78
C THR A 656 1.19 -25.93 12.62
N PRO A 657 1.98 -25.05 12.00
CA PRO A 657 1.50 -24.24 10.89
C PRO A 657 1.34 -25.08 9.63
N ARG A 658 0.51 -24.60 8.70
CA ARG A 658 0.28 -25.13 7.37
C ARG A 658 0.16 -23.96 6.42
N VAL A 659 1.01 -23.92 5.41
CA VAL A 659 0.92 -22.89 4.36
C VAL A 659 0.15 -23.45 3.18
N THR A 660 -0.82 -22.67 2.71
CA THR A 660 -1.74 -23.04 1.64
C THR A 660 -1.65 -22.06 0.49
N LEU A 661 -1.66 -22.57 -0.75
CA LEU A 661 -1.72 -21.77 -1.97
C LEU A 661 -3.10 -21.92 -2.60
N HIS A 662 -3.73 -20.79 -2.92
CA HIS A 662 -5.00 -20.68 -3.61
C HIS A 662 -4.87 -19.80 -4.85
N GLY A 663 -5.80 -19.87 -5.78
CA GLY A 663 -5.90 -18.93 -6.90
C GLY A 663 -7.22 -19.02 -7.65
N TRP A 664 -7.41 -18.13 -8.62
CA TRP A 664 -8.63 -18.13 -9.43
C TRP A 664 -8.84 -19.42 -10.21
N ASN A 665 -7.76 -20.06 -10.67
CA ASN A 665 -7.80 -21.38 -11.29
C ASN A 665 -6.99 -22.43 -10.52
N HIS A 666 -6.91 -22.24 -9.19
CA HIS A 666 -6.31 -23.16 -8.22
C HIS A 666 -7.18 -23.16 -6.95
N HIS A 667 -8.32 -23.85 -7.03
CA HIS A 667 -9.32 -23.84 -5.96
C HIS A 667 -9.05 -24.82 -4.81
N ASP A 668 -8.26 -25.86 -5.06
CA ASP A 668 -7.94 -26.83 -4.02
C ASP A 668 -6.88 -26.25 -3.09
N VAL A 669 -7.06 -26.45 -1.78
CA VAL A 669 -6.09 -26.04 -0.76
C VAL A 669 -4.81 -26.86 -0.96
N HIS A 670 -3.80 -26.28 -1.63
CA HIS A 670 -2.51 -26.95 -1.82
C HIS A 670 -1.63 -26.72 -0.60
N THR A 671 -1.44 -27.76 0.21
CA THR A 671 -0.59 -27.70 1.40
C THR A 671 0.88 -27.80 1.00
N VAL A 672 1.65 -26.75 1.30
CA VAL A 672 3.07 -26.65 0.93
C VAL A 672 4.00 -27.03 2.08
N LEU A 673 3.54 -26.93 3.33
CA LEU A 673 4.33 -27.29 4.54
C LEU A 673 4.21 -28.76 4.92
#